data_AF-A0A7Y5FAP1-F1
#
_entry.id   AF-A0A7Y5FAP1-F1
#
_cell.length_a   1.000
_cell.length_b   1.000
_cell.length_c   1.000
_cell.angle_alpha   90.00
_cell.angle_beta   90.00
_cell.angle_gamma   90.00
#
_symmetry.space_group_name_H-M   'P 1'
#
loop_
_entity.id
_entity.type
_entity.pdbx_description
1 polymer ?
#
loop_
_entity_poly.entity_id
_entity_poly.type
_entity_poly.pdbx_seq_one_letter_code
_entity_poly.pdbx_strand_id
1 'polypeptide(L)'
;MKKNGEHKPIKKLLAANRSEIAIRVFRSAHEMGIRTVAIYSHEDRYALHRLKADESYPVGKPGEPLRAYLDIDGIIAVAKQCGVDAIHPGYGFLSENPDLARACVKAGIAFVGPPARILERLGDKIEARELAKAAGVQVLSGGSKPIRDLKEARALADKLGYPVMLKAAKGGGGRGMRVVASAKDLPDSLAQAQREALTAFGSSDVFLEKFVARARHLEVQLLGDSHGNLVHLYERDCSLQRRHQKVVEISPAPNLPEEVRDKLCNAALAIGRSVGYVSAGTVEFLLDVDTNQVYFIEVNPRIQVEHTVTEVTTGVDIVKAQILVAQGATLADPGIYLPNQESVAVRGYAFQCRVTTEDPLNQFVPDYGRVTHYRSAGGFGIRLDAGTAFSGATITPYYDSLLVKVTAWARHFSDATRRMERCLQEFRIRGVKTNIPFLINLIEHPAFIRGECTTRFIDETPQLFQFPPARDRATKLLTYLGNVIVNGHPVVKNRPVPTRRDSPVPPCVDETVPPPPGTRQRLLELGPEKFCDWVLKQKRLLLTDTTFRDAHQSLLATRMRTYDMREIADAYARLAPEMFSIEMWGGATFDTAMRFLSECPWQRLAELRQRIPNILFQMLLRASNAVGYTSYPDNVVRAFCKESAAAGIDLFRIFDSLNWEPNLRVAIDAVRESNMLAEVAICYTGDITNPARSKYSLDYYVKLAKRLEAAGAHILAIKDMAGLCKPFAAELLVRTLKKEISIPIHFHTHDTSGVQAASILKASDAGVDIADAASGPMSGLSSQANLDSLVESLRFTPRETGLKPDNLRKLASYWEHVRELYAAFETGQKASTSEVYVYEMPGGQYTNLYAQAQALGVADRWPEVCQMYAEVNQLFGDIVKVTPSSKVVGDMALFMVANNLTSKDVLDSNRELAFPESVTDLMIGRLGQPPGGFPKKLMQRVLRGQKPVKGRPGQSMTPADFEKTAKNLSKTLGNQPSHRDVLSYLLYPRVYEGFARHQKEYSDTSVLPTPVFFYGLQPGEETAFEIEPGKTLIVKLVTIGEPHPDGKRTVFFELNGQPRDATVIDHSLESEIVKHPKADPSDPDQIAAPMPGLIVNVAVQVGDQVAEGQKLLTLEAMKMEMTMYSPRNARIAEVLVKPKTQMEAGDLLVRLE
;
A
#
# COMPACT_ATOMS: atom_id res chain seq x y z
N MET A 1 23.99 76.63 -0.73
CA MET A 1 23.22 75.78 -1.66
C MET A 1 24.05 74.54 -1.99
N LYS A 2 23.75 73.38 -1.38
CA LYS A 2 24.28 72.07 -1.77
C LYS A 2 23.17 71.34 -2.54
N LYS A 3 23.47 70.81 -3.73
CA LYS A 3 22.50 70.16 -4.63
C LYS A 3 21.85 68.93 -3.98
N ASN A 4 20.55 68.77 -4.23
CA ASN A 4 19.71 67.62 -3.86
C ASN A 4 20.17 66.31 -4.53
N GLY A 5 20.19 65.22 -3.75
CA GLY A 5 19.76 63.87 -4.19
C GLY A 5 20.67 63.05 -5.11
N GLU A 6 21.94 62.78 -4.76
CA GLU A 6 22.70 61.73 -5.45
C GLU A 6 22.31 60.34 -4.91
N HIS A 7 21.69 59.51 -5.77
CA HIS A 7 21.55 58.06 -5.58
C HIS A 7 22.93 57.45 -5.29
N LYS A 8 23.08 56.68 -4.20
CA LYS A 8 24.27 55.82 -4.03
C LYS A 8 23.94 54.44 -4.62
N PRO A 9 24.39 54.13 -5.85
CA PRO A 9 24.05 52.86 -6.48
C PRO A 9 24.67 51.70 -5.71
N ILE A 10 23.85 50.73 -5.32
CA ILE A 10 24.31 49.44 -4.79
C ILE A 10 24.74 48.60 -5.99
N LYS A 11 26.01 48.22 -6.06
CA LYS A 11 26.56 47.36 -7.12
C LYS A 11 26.70 45.91 -6.65
N LYS A 12 26.94 45.69 -5.36
CA LYS A 12 27.04 44.37 -4.74
C LYS A 12 26.23 44.28 -3.45
N LEU A 13 25.37 43.27 -3.33
CA LEU A 13 24.47 43.04 -2.20
C LEU A 13 24.68 41.65 -1.59
N LEU A 14 24.82 41.59 -0.26
CA LEU A 14 24.89 40.35 0.51
C LEU A 14 23.54 40.05 1.15
N ALA A 15 23.05 38.82 1.02
CA ALA A 15 21.90 38.35 1.81
C ALA A 15 22.41 37.68 3.09
N ALA A 16 22.18 38.30 4.25
CA ALA A 16 22.58 37.76 5.56
C ALA A 16 21.54 36.73 6.05
N ASN A 17 21.28 35.72 5.21
CA ASN A 17 20.25 34.71 5.42
C ASN A 17 20.53 33.45 4.59
N ARG A 18 19.59 32.50 4.60
CA ARG A 18 19.66 31.20 3.91
C ARG A 18 18.36 30.87 3.17
N SER A 19 18.32 29.69 2.52
CA SER A 19 17.09 29.09 1.98
C SER A 19 16.35 30.01 0.99
N GLU A 20 15.02 29.93 0.98
CA GLU A 20 14.15 30.60 -0.01
C GLU A 20 14.33 32.12 -0.03
N ILE A 21 14.46 32.76 1.14
CA ILE A 21 14.50 34.23 1.22
C ILE A 21 15.80 34.80 0.68
N ALA A 22 16.92 34.10 0.89
CA ALA A 22 18.18 34.49 0.26
C ALA A 22 18.06 34.41 -1.26
N ILE A 23 17.47 33.34 -1.80
CA ILE A 23 17.22 33.18 -3.24
C ILE A 23 16.28 34.28 -3.75
N ARG A 24 15.22 34.62 -3.01
CA ARG A 24 14.27 35.68 -3.34
C ARG A 24 14.96 37.05 -3.44
N VAL A 25 15.87 37.35 -2.51
CA VAL A 25 16.69 38.56 -2.53
C VAL A 25 17.64 38.57 -3.73
N PHE A 26 18.31 37.45 -4.00
CA PHE A 26 19.23 37.36 -5.14
C PHE A 26 18.52 37.54 -6.47
N ARG A 27 17.28 37.04 -6.61
CA ARG A 27 16.46 37.26 -7.82
C ARG A 27 16.21 38.75 -8.09
N SER A 28 15.67 39.49 -7.11
CA SER A 28 15.45 40.93 -7.31
C SER A 28 16.76 41.69 -7.53
N ALA A 29 17.81 41.38 -6.78
CA ALA A 29 19.12 42.02 -6.97
C ALA A 29 19.67 41.76 -8.40
N HIS A 30 19.59 40.53 -8.88
CA HIS A 30 20.03 40.16 -10.23
C HIS A 30 19.20 40.86 -11.33
N GLU A 31 17.88 40.92 -11.18
CA GLU A 31 16.99 41.65 -12.10
C GLU A 31 17.29 43.16 -12.14
N MET A 32 17.85 43.70 -11.05
CA MET A 32 18.33 45.09 -10.97
C MET A 32 19.79 45.27 -11.45
N GLY A 33 20.47 44.20 -11.90
CA GLY A 33 21.87 44.24 -12.31
C GLY A 33 22.87 44.33 -11.15
N ILE A 34 22.46 43.99 -9.93
CA ILE A 34 23.28 44.01 -8.71
C ILE A 34 23.92 42.64 -8.49
N ARG A 35 25.24 42.61 -8.28
CA ARG A 35 25.98 41.40 -7.94
C ARG A 35 25.60 40.90 -6.54
N THR A 36 25.55 39.58 -6.36
CA THR A 36 24.99 38.95 -5.17
C THR A 36 26.01 38.14 -4.39
N VAL A 37 25.93 38.18 -3.07
CA VAL A 37 26.80 37.42 -2.15
C VAL A 37 25.96 36.60 -1.17
N ALA A 38 26.22 35.30 -1.12
CA ALA A 38 25.65 34.39 -0.13
C ALA A 38 26.63 34.10 1.01
N ILE A 39 26.08 33.87 2.21
CA ILE A 39 26.80 33.26 3.33
C ILE A 39 26.24 31.87 3.62
N TYR A 40 27.07 30.95 4.11
CA TYR A 40 26.63 29.61 4.47
C TYR A 40 27.42 29.03 5.65
N SER A 41 26.77 28.23 6.50
CA SER A 41 27.45 27.42 7.52
C SER A 41 28.08 26.17 6.90
N HIS A 42 28.92 25.45 7.66
CA HIS A 42 29.46 24.16 7.20
C HIS A 42 28.35 23.14 6.89
N GLU A 43 27.29 23.13 7.69
CA GLU A 43 26.13 22.24 7.55
C GLU A 43 25.28 22.58 6.32
N ASP A 44 25.22 23.85 5.90
CA ASP A 44 24.52 24.33 4.70
C ASP A 44 25.39 24.33 3.43
N ARG A 45 26.54 23.67 3.41
CA ARG A 45 27.45 23.67 2.24
C ARG A 45 26.82 23.17 0.95
N TYR A 46 25.71 22.41 1.02
CA TYR A 46 24.96 21.93 -0.14
C TYR A 46 23.61 22.64 -0.34
N ALA A 47 23.32 23.68 0.46
CA ALA A 47 22.07 24.42 0.38
C ALA A 47 21.96 25.16 -0.96
N LEU A 48 20.73 25.19 -1.51
CA LEU A 48 20.49 25.74 -2.84
C LEU A 48 20.84 27.23 -2.95
N HIS A 49 20.60 28.02 -1.91
CA HIS A 49 20.85 29.48 -1.94
C HIS A 49 22.31 29.83 -2.17
N ARG A 50 23.24 29.01 -1.66
CA ARG A 50 24.68 29.15 -1.89
C ARG A 50 25.01 29.17 -3.38
N LEU A 51 24.34 28.33 -4.16
CA LEU A 51 24.56 28.16 -5.60
C LEU A 51 23.78 29.17 -6.45
N LYS A 52 22.99 30.07 -5.84
CA LYS A 52 22.19 31.08 -6.54
C LYS A 52 22.74 32.50 -6.45
N ALA A 53 23.77 32.73 -5.64
CA ALA A 53 24.50 33.99 -5.62
C ALA A 53 25.69 33.95 -6.60
N ASP A 54 26.18 35.12 -7.01
CA ASP A 54 27.38 35.24 -7.84
C ASP A 54 28.65 34.82 -7.09
N GLU A 55 28.70 35.06 -5.78
CA GLU A 55 29.79 34.70 -4.87
C GLU A 55 29.21 34.10 -3.57
N SER A 56 29.91 33.17 -2.92
CA SER A 56 29.45 32.56 -1.67
C SER A 56 30.60 32.28 -0.70
N TYR A 57 30.41 32.58 0.59
CA TYR A 57 31.47 32.47 1.60
C TYR A 57 31.00 31.73 2.86
N PRO A 58 31.85 30.86 3.44
CA PRO A 58 31.54 30.20 4.69
C PRO A 58 31.57 31.20 5.87
N VAL A 59 30.66 31.02 6.83
CA VAL A 59 30.61 31.78 8.09
C VAL A 59 30.51 30.83 9.28
N GLY A 60 30.95 31.29 10.45
CA GLY A 60 30.95 30.50 11.69
C GLY A 60 31.92 29.31 11.69
N LYS A 61 31.69 28.37 12.61
CA LYS A 61 32.52 27.17 12.80
C LYS A 61 31.69 25.89 12.57
N PRO A 62 32.28 24.80 12.07
CA PRO A 62 31.60 23.50 11.98
C PRO A 62 31.03 23.08 13.33
N GLY A 63 29.80 22.57 13.35
CA GLY A 63 29.07 22.18 14.56
C GLY A 63 28.19 23.27 15.18
N GLU A 64 28.24 24.52 14.68
CA GLU A 64 27.45 25.65 15.19
C GLU A 64 26.49 26.25 14.12
N PRO A 65 25.56 25.45 13.55
CA PRO A 65 24.83 25.79 12.33
C PRO A 65 23.98 27.07 12.42
N LEU A 66 23.32 27.32 13.55
CA LEU A 66 22.49 28.51 13.77
C LEU A 66 23.34 29.73 14.17
N ARG A 67 24.33 29.52 15.05
CA ARG A 67 25.21 30.59 15.53
C ARG A 67 26.00 31.24 14.40
N ALA A 68 26.38 30.45 13.39
CA ALA A 68 27.04 30.94 12.18
C ALA A 68 26.27 32.06 11.46
N TYR A 69 24.94 31.99 11.42
CA TYR A 69 24.09 33.03 10.81
C TYR A 69 23.72 34.17 11.78
N LEU A 70 24.14 34.07 13.05
CA LEU A 70 23.95 35.11 14.07
C LEU A 70 25.26 35.85 14.39
N ASP A 71 26.37 35.49 13.74
CA ASP A 71 27.70 36.08 13.93
C ASP A 71 27.84 37.41 13.17
N ILE A 72 27.42 38.50 13.81
CA ILE A 72 27.46 39.85 13.22
C ILE A 72 28.88 40.23 12.77
N ASP A 73 29.90 39.98 13.61
CA ASP A 73 31.28 40.36 13.31
C ASP A 73 31.82 39.58 12.11
N GLY A 74 31.58 38.26 12.07
CA GLY A 74 31.94 37.42 10.93
C GLY A 74 31.25 37.85 9.64
N ILE A 75 29.95 38.14 9.68
CA ILE A 75 29.18 38.59 8.51
C ILE A 75 29.70 39.93 7.98
N ILE A 76 29.97 40.91 8.87
CA ILE A 76 30.52 42.21 8.47
C ILE A 76 31.94 42.09 7.93
N ALA A 77 32.77 41.20 8.49
CA ALA A 77 34.11 40.93 7.99
C ALA A 77 34.07 40.38 6.55
N VAL A 78 33.22 39.38 6.28
CA VAL A 78 32.99 38.85 4.93
C VAL A 78 32.50 39.94 3.99
N ALA A 79 31.51 40.74 4.40
CA ALA A 79 30.96 41.82 3.58
C ALA A 79 32.03 42.84 3.18
N LYS A 80 32.91 43.24 4.11
CA LYS A 80 34.05 44.13 3.82
C LYS A 80 35.06 43.50 2.89
N GLN A 81 35.44 42.23 3.14
CA GLN A 81 36.42 41.51 2.33
C GLN A 81 35.97 41.41 0.86
N CYS A 82 34.66 41.27 0.63
CA CYS A 82 34.10 41.06 -0.70
C CYS A 82 33.63 42.36 -1.38
N GLY A 83 33.82 43.52 -0.73
CA GLY A 83 33.40 44.82 -1.25
C GLY A 83 31.89 44.95 -1.43
N VAL A 84 31.10 44.50 -0.45
CA VAL A 84 29.64 44.59 -0.45
C VAL A 84 29.19 46.02 -0.13
N ASP A 85 28.26 46.55 -0.92
CA ASP A 85 27.68 47.89 -0.72
C ASP A 85 26.48 47.87 0.24
N ALA A 86 25.74 46.76 0.26
CA ALA A 86 24.53 46.62 1.08
C ALA A 86 24.30 45.20 1.62
N ILE A 87 23.74 45.09 2.82
CA ILE A 87 23.29 43.84 3.41
C ILE A 87 21.76 43.83 3.50
N HIS A 88 21.15 42.82 2.89
CA HIS A 88 19.73 42.52 3.07
C HIS A 88 19.59 41.38 4.09
N PRO A 89 18.91 41.60 5.23
CA PRO A 89 18.87 40.60 6.29
C PRO A 89 17.80 39.52 6.05
N GLY A 90 16.86 39.75 5.13
CA GLY A 90 15.73 38.83 4.90
C GLY A 90 14.77 38.86 6.09
N TYR A 91 14.37 37.69 6.59
CA TYR A 91 13.55 37.54 7.80
C TYR A 91 14.16 36.50 8.75
N GLY A 92 13.78 36.53 10.03
CA GLY A 92 14.42 35.70 11.06
C GLY A 92 15.91 36.08 11.25
N PHE A 93 16.67 35.25 11.96
CA PHE A 93 18.08 35.51 12.30
C PHE A 93 18.30 36.94 12.84
N LEU A 94 19.05 37.77 12.12
CA LEU A 94 19.46 39.12 12.52
C LEU A 94 18.58 40.24 11.93
N SER A 95 17.48 39.90 11.25
CA SER A 95 16.64 40.89 10.54
C SER A 95 15.95 41.93 11.41
N GLU A 96 15.70 41.61 12.67
CA GLU A 96 15.14 42.55 13.66
C GLU A 96 16.21 43.04 14.65
N ASN A 97 17.48 42.65 14.46
CA ASN A 97 18.54 42.96 15.39
C ASN A 97 19.14 44.35 15.10
N PRO A 98 19.01 45.33 16.02
CA PRO A 98 19.51 46.69 15.80
C PRO A 98 21.04 46.79 15.74
N ASP A 99 21.77 45.82 16.31
CA ASP A 99 23.24 45.80 16.27
C ASP A 99 23.77 45.49 14.88
N LEU A 100 23.09 44.63 14.10
CA LEU A 100 23.48 44.41 12.71
C LEU A 100 23.33 45.70 11.89
N ALA A 101 22.21 46.42 12.05
CA ALA A 101 21.98 47.69 11.37
C ALA A 101 23.05 48.74 11.75
N ARG A 102 23.40 48.85 13.04
CA ARG A 102 24.52 49.70 13.51
C ARG A 102 25.86 49.28 12.91
N ALA A 103 26.15 47.98 12.90
CA ALA A 103 27.41 47.45 12.40
C ALA A 103 27.56 47.71 10.89
N CYS A 104 26.48 47.58 10.11
CA CYS A 104 26.44 47.96 8.69
C CYS A 104 26.79 49.44 8.51
N VAL A 105 26.09 50.34 9.22
CA VAL A 105 26.35 51.81 9.14
C VAL A 105 27.79 52.14 9.53
N LYS A 106 28.30 51.56 10.63
CA LYS A 106 29.69 51.73 11.08
C LYS A 106 30.71 51.21 10.06
N ALA A 107 30.35 50.20 9.29
CA ALA A 107 31.18 49.62 8.23
C ALA A 107 31.06 50.36 6.88
N GLY A 108 30.18 51.36 6.75
CA GLY A 108 29.90 52.04 5.48
C GLY A 108 29.05 51.23 4.50
N ILE A 109 28.37 50.18 4.99
CA ILE A 109 27.52 49.26 4.24
C ILE A 109 26.05 49.65 4.49
N ALA A 110 25.24 49.76 3.44
CA ALA A 110 23.82 50.05 3.58
C ALA A 110 23.07 48.86 4.20
N PHE A 111 22.23 49.12 5.20
CA PHE A 111 21.32 48.11 5.73
C PHE A 111 19.98 48.20 5.00
N VAL A 112 19.57 47.14 4.32
CA VAL A 112 18.30 47.10 3.58
C VAL A 112 17.15 46.75 4.52
N GLY A 113 16.71 47.75 5.28
CA GLY A 113 15.65 47.64 6.27
C GLY A 113 15.48 48.96 7.05
N PRO A 114 14.63 49.00 8.08
CA PRO A 114 14.50 50.17 8.94
C PRO A 114 15.80 50.49 9.68
N PRO A 115 16.08 51.78 10.00
CA PRO A 115 17.25 52.14 10.79
C PRO A 115 17.18 51.57 12.22
N ALA A 116 18.34 51.40 12.86
CA ALA A 116 18.45 50.81 14.21
C ALA A 116 17.49 51.43 15.26
N ARG A 117 17.28 52.76 15.20
CA ARG A 117 16.33 53.47 16.07
C ARG A 117 14.88 52.96 15.96
N ILE A 118 14.47 52.48 14.78
CA ILE A 118 13.12 51.95 14.54
C ILE A 118 13.06 50.50 14.99
N LEU A 119 14.12 49.72 14.72
CA LEU A 119 14.24 48.33 15.17
C LEU A 119 14.14 48.22 16.70
N GLU A 120 14.78 49.12 17.45
CA GLU A 120 14.71 49.13 18.92
C GLU A 120 13.30 49.41 19.43
N ARG A 121 12.69 50.50 18.95
CA ARG A 121 11.38 50.95 19.43
C ARG A 121 10.24 49.98 19.10
N LEU A 122 10.37 49.25 17.99
CA LEU A 122 9.35 48.28 17.54
C LEU A 122 9.66 46.85 17.98
N GLY A 123 10.93 46.53 18.28
CA GLY A 123 11.35 45.22 18.76
C GLY A 123 10.97 44.93 20.22
N ASP A 124 10.73 45.98 21.02
CA ASP A 124 10.15 45.84 22.36
C ASP A 124 8.62 45.91 22.31
N LYS A 125 7.94 44.82 22.67
CA LYS A 125 6.47 44.72 22.62
C LYS A 125 5.76 45.69 23.55
N ILE A 126 6.39 46.07 24.67
CA ILE A 126 5.79 47.04 25.60
C ILE A 126 5.88 48.43 24.98
N GLU A 127 7.04 48.81 24.44
CA GLU A 127 7.21 50.11 23.79
C GLU A 127 6.31 50.23 22.55
N ALA A 128 6.25 49.20 21.72
CA ALA A 128 5.39 49.17 20.53
C ALA A 128 3.90 49.35 20.87
N ARG A 129 3.44 48.84 22.02
CA ARG A 129 2.06 49.01 22.49
C ARG A 129 1.76 50.42 22.97
N GLU A 130 2.67 51.03 23.73
CA GLU A 130 2.51 52.43 24.14
C GLU A 130 2.52 53.36 22.92
N LEU A 131 3.32 53.03 21.91
CA LEU A 131 3.33 53.73 20.63
C LEU A 131 2.02 53.57 19.85
N ALA A 132 1.45 52.37 19.82
CA ALA A 132 0.14 52.14 19.20
C ALA A 132 -0.97 52.95 19.90
N LYS A 133 -0.97 52.99 21.25
CA LYS A 133 -1.91 53.84 22.02
C LYS A 133 -1.74 55.32 21.70
N ALA A 134 -0.48 55.81 21.65
CA ALA A 134 -0.18 57.19 21.30
C ALA A 134 -0.62 57.55 19.87
N ALA A 135 -0.62 56.57 18.96
CA ALA A 135 -1.14 56.71 17.59
C ALA A 135 -2.67 56.55 17.49
N GLY A 136 -3.39 56.43 18.62
CA GLY A 136 -4.85 56.28 18.66
C GLY A 136 -5.34 54.88 18.27
N VAL A 137 -4.47 53.87 18.25
CA VAL A 137 -4.80 52.50 17.88
C VAL A 137 -5.14 51.70 19.14
N GLN A 138 -6.23 50.93 19.09
CA GLN A 138 -6.63 50.07 20.20
C GLN A 138 -5.61 48.94 20.43
N VAL A 139 -5.32 48.66 21.70
CA VAL A 139 -4.50 47.53 22.13
C VAL A 139 -5.29 46.67 23.10
N LEU A 140 -4.94 45.38 23.23
CA LEU A 140 -5.60 44.50 24.20
C LEU A 140 -5.44 45.00 25.64
N SER A 141 -6.45 44.82 26.48
CA SER A 141 -6.33 45.08 27.91
C SER A 141 -5.30 44.14 28.53
N GLY A 142 -4.36 44.68 29.30
CA GLY A 142 -3.23 43.93 29.85
C GLY A 142 -2.29 44.79 30.68
N GLY A 143 -1.33 44.14 31.35
CA GLY A 143 -0.30 44.83 32.12
C GLY A 143 0.74 45.49 31.21
N SER A 144 1.10 46.74 31.48
CA SER A 144 2.17 47.48 30.77
C SER A 144 3.55 47.30 31.41
N LYS A 145 3.67 46.44 32.42
CA LYS A 145 4.92 46.14 33.13
C LYS A 145 5.15 44.63 33.16
N PRO A 146 6.42 44.17 33.11
CA PRO A 146 6.76 42.77 33.34
C PRO A 146 6.27 42.31 34.72
N ILE A 147 5.69 41.11 34.77
CA ILE A 147 5.19 40.48 35.98
C ILE A 147 6.37 39.97 36.81
N ARG A 148 6.48 40.40 38.06
CA ARG A 148 7.60 40.06 38.94
C ARG A 148 7.36 38.81 39.77
N ASP A 149 6.12 38.58 40.18
CA ASP A 149 5.75 37.45 41.02
C ASP A 149 4.32 36.94 40.73
N LEU A 150 4.00 35.77 41.29
CA LEU A 150 2.70 35.11 41.12
C LEU A 150 1.53 35.92 41.70
N LYS A 151 1.77 36.73 42.74
CA LYS A 151 0.72 37.51 43.40
C LYS A 151 0.26 38.65 42.49
N GLU A 152 1.21 39.34 41.87
CA GLU A 152 0.96 40.35 40.83
C GLU A 152 0.25 39.73 39.62
N ALA A 153 0.72 38.57 39.14
CA ALA A 153 0.10 37.86 38.03
C ALA A 153 -1.38 37.53 38.30
N ARG A 154 -1.68 37.05 39.51
CA ARG A 154 -3.04 36.62 39.89
C ARG A 154 -3.98 37.80 40.02
N ALA A 155 -3.56 38.88 40.68
CA ALA A 155 -4.35 40.10 40.80
C ALA A 155 -4.69 40.70 39.42
N LEU A 156 -3.73 40.69 38.48
CA LEU A 156 -3.95 41.18 37.13
C LEU A 156 -4.86 40.24 36.32
N ALA A 157 -4.68 38.92 36.43
CA ALA A 157 -5.52 37.94 35.74
C ALA A 157 -6.98 37.98 36.23
N ASP A 158 -7.21 38.12 37.53
CA ASP A 158 -8.55 38.25 38.12
C ASP A 158 -9.23 39.55 37.65
N LYS A 159 -8.47 40.64 37.50
CA LYS A 159 -8.96 41.92 36.96
C LYS A 159 -9.32 41.84 35.46
N LEU A 160 -8.52 41.14 34.66
CA LEU A 160 -8.77 40.95 33.22
C LEU A 160 -9.89 39.94 32.94
N GLY A 161 -10.08 38.99 33.87
CA GLY A 161 -10.97 37.84 33.74
C GLY A 161 -10.38 36.77 32.81
N TYR A 162 -10.43 35.50 33.24
CA TYR A 162 -9.99 34.37 32.42
C TYR A 162 -10.91 34.14 31.20
N PRO A 163 -10.41 33.54 30.11
CA PRO A 163 -9.01 33.19 29.87
C PRO A 163 -8.09 34.41 29.63
N VAL A 164 -6.82 34.27 29.98
CA VAL A 164 -5.76 35.27 29.76
C VAL A 164 -4.59 34.64 29.00
N MET A 165 -3.78 35.46 28.33
CA MET A 165 -2.59 35.02 27.60
C MET A 165 -1.33 35.56 28.30
N LEU A 166 -0.42 34.66 28.67
CA LEU A 166 0.96 34.99 29.05
C LEU A 166 1.80 35.15 27.79
N LYS A 167 2.62 36.21 27.72
CA LYS A 167 3.55 36.45 26.60
C LYS A 167 4.90 36.91 27.12
N ALA A 168 5.98 36.46 26.49
CA ALA A 168 7.32 37.00 26.68
C ALA A 168 7.43 38.41 26.09
N ALA A 169 8.09 39.34 26.81
CA ALA A 169 8.23 40.73 26.38
C ALA A 169 9.12 40.89 25.14
N LYS A 170 10.17 40.07 25.03
CA LYS A 170 11.14 40.07 23.91
C LYS A 170 10.96 38.86 22.96
N GLY A 171 9.81 38.20 23.01
CA GLY A 171 9.58 36.94 22.29
C GLY A 171 9.01 37.13 20.88
N GLY A 172 9.45 36.30 19.94
CA GLY A 172 8.95 36.23 18.56
C GLY A 172 8.68 34.79 18.10
N GLY A 173 7.89 34.62 17.04
CA GLY A 173 7.66 33.30 16.40
C GLY A 173 6.76 32.33 17.18
N GLY A 174 5.88 32.83 18.05
CA GLY A 174 4.92 32.03 18.82
C GLY A 174 5.49 31.28 20.03
N ARG A 175 6.79 31.41 20.31
CA ARG A 175 7.46 30.83 21.49
C ARG A 175 7.33 31.73 22.71
N GLY A 176 7.20 31.13 23.89
CA GLY A 176 7.01 31.88 25.15
C GLY A 176 5.62 32.54 25.29
N MET A 177 4.58 31.96 24.67
CA MET A 177 3.18 32.35 24.87
C MET A 177 2.35 31.20 25.41
N ARG A 178 1.46 31.44 26.37
CA ARG A 178 0.55 30.41 26.91
C ARG A 178 -0.82 30.97 27.28
N VAL A 179 -1.87 30.25 26.87
CA VAL A 179 -3.23 30.52 27.31
C VAL A 179 -3.42 29.93 28.70
N VAL A 180 -3.89 30.74 29.63
CA VAL A 180 -4.25 30.34 30.99
C VAL A 180 -5.77 30.42 31.10
N ALA A 181 -6.41 29.25 31.23
CA ALA A 181 -7.86 29.14 31.25
C ALA A 181 -8.47 29.41 32.63
N SER A 182 -7.72 29.17 33.70
CA SER A 182 -8.21 29.33 35.07
C SER A 182 -7.11 29.77 36.04
N ALA A 183 -7.51 30.24 37.23
CA ALA A 183 -6.58 30.61 38.30
C ALA A 183 -5.72 29.44 38.81
N LYS A 184 -6.13 28.18 38.59
CA LYS A 184 -5.37 27.00 38.99
C LYS A 184 -4.14 26.79 38.10
N ASP A 185 -4.23 27.16 36.83
CA ASP A 185 -3.19 26.87 35.81
C ASP A 185 -2.11 27.96 35.74
N LEU A 186 -2.36 29.11 36.38
CA LEU A 186 -1.48 30.28 36.33
C LEU A 186 -0.08 30.06 36.91
N PRO A 187 0.11 29.38 38.07
CA PRO A 187 1.44 29.20 38.66
C PRO A 187 2.41 28.43 37.75
N ASP A 188 1.96 27.29 37.23
CA ASP A 188 2.77 26.43 36.38
C ASP A 188 3.04 27.08 35.02
N SER A 189 2.02 27.71 34.44
CA SER A 189 2.13 28.41 33.15
C SER A 189 3.09 29.60 33.22
N LEU A 190 3.07 30.37 34.32
CA LEU A 190 3.96 31.51 34.54
C LEU A 190 5.42 31.05 34.66
N ALA A 191 5.69 30.05 35.51
CA ALA A 191 7.03 29.51 35.69
C ALA A 191 7.59 28.89 34.41
N GLN A 192 6.74 28.22 33.62
CA GLN A 192 7.13 27.67 32.33
C GLN A 192 7.42 28.79 31.31
N ALA A 193 6.56 29.79 31.20
CA ALA A 193 6.74 30.92 30.28
C ALA A 193 8.02 31.71 30.59
N GLN A 194 8.34 31.97 31.87
CA GLN A 194 9.56 32.67 32.27
C GLN A 194 10.83 31.85 31.95
N ARG A 195 10.82 30.54 32.19
CA ARG A 195 11.95 29.65 31.83
C ARG A 195 12.17 29.59 30.32
N GLU A 196 11.08 29.46 29.56
CA GLU A 196 11.12 29.42 28.11
C GLU A 196 11.63 30.76 27.54
N ALA A 197 11.14 31.88 28.06
CA ALA A 197 11.59 33.21 27.68
C ALA A 197 13.09 33.42 27.97
N LEU A 198 13.56 33.01 29.14
CA LEU A 198 14.98 33.10 29.52
C LEU A 198 15.86 32.27 28.59
N THR A 199 15.45 31.03 28.30
CA THR A 199 16.21 30.10 27.46
C THR A 199 16.25 30.55 26.01
N ALA A 200 15.15 31.07 25.48
CA ALA A 200 15.02 31.43 24.07
C ALA A 200 15.48 32.85 23.74
N PHE A 201 15.29 33.81 24.66
CA PHE A 201 15.46 35.24 24.40
C PHE A 201 16.38 35.95 25.41
N GLY A 202 16.94 35.23 26.39
CA GLY A 202 17.87 35.79 27.39
C GLY A 202 17.22 36.73 28.40
N SER A 203 15.89 36.83 28.45
CA SER A 203 15.12 37.57 29.47
C SER A 203 13.94 36.75 29.96
N SER A 204 13.71 36.75 31.27
CA SER A 204 12.55 36.13 31.90
C SER A 204 11.30 37.03 31.93
N ASP A 205 11.35 38.21 31.30
CA ASP A 205 10.26 39.18 31.35
C ASP A 205 9.03 38.67 30.59
N VAL A 206 7.92 38.56 31.31
CA VAL A 206 6.61 38.15 30.77
C VAL A 206 5.51 39.10 31.22
N PHE A 207 4.45 39.22 30.43
CA PHE A 207 3.28 40.04 30.74
C PHE A 207 1.97 39.29 30.43
N LEU A 208 0.86 39.78 30.98
CA LEU A 208 -0.48 39.22 30.79
C LEU A 208 -1.35 40.14 29.95
N GLU A 209 -2.10 39.52 29.05
CA GLU A 209 -3.13 40.17 28.23
C GLU A 209 -4.45 39.41 28.29
N LYS A 210 -5.54 40.09 27.98
CA LYS A 210 -6.82 39.45 27.71
C LYS A 210 -6.68 38.53 26.49
N PHE A 211 -7.15 37.29 26.62
CA PHE A 211 -7.19 36.35 25.51
C PHE A 211 -8.47 36.54 24.70
N VAL A 212 -8.33 36.71 23.38
CA VAL A 212 -9.46 36.74 22.43
C VAL A 212 -9.62 35.32 21.87
N ALA A 213 -10.68 34.63 22.31
CA ALA A 213 -10.87 33.22 22.00
C ALA A 213 -11.18 32.95 20.53
N ARG A 214 -12.03 33.78 19.91
CA ARG A 214 -12.34 33.72 18.49
C ARG A 214 -11.75 34.95 17.80
N ALA A 215 -10.52 34.82 17.30
CA ALA A 215 -9.83 35.90 16.63
C ALA A 215 -9.46 35.53 15.20
N ARG A 216 -9.49 36.52 14.31
CA ARG A 216 -8.71 36.50 13.06
C ARG A 216 -7.39 37.23 13.29
N HIS A 217 -6.30 36.66 12.83
CA HIS A 217 -4.99 37.33 12.82
C HIS A 217 -4.86 38.04 11.47
N LEU A 218 -4.96 39.36 11.48
CA LEU A 218 -4.88 40.20 10.29
C LEU A 218 -3.65 41.07 10.38
N GLU A 219 -2.97 41.28 9.27
CA GLU A 219 -1.74 42.07 9.24
C GLU A 219 -1.69 42.97 8.01
N VAL A 220 -1.06 44.14 8.13
CA VAL A 220 -1.02 45.15 7.05
C VAL A 220 0.42 45.36 6.61
N GLN A 221 0.66 45.23 5.31
CA GLN A 221 1.95 45.50 4.71
C GLN A 221 2.17 47.01 4.60
N LEU A 222 3.27 47.52 5.14
CA LEU A 222 3.74 48.89 4.96
C LEU A 222 4.95 48.93 4.03
N LEU A 223 5.07 50.04 3.30
CA LEU A 223 6.26 50.41 2.53
C LEU A 223 6.48 51.92 2.68
N GLY A 224 7.61 52.29 3.28
CA GLY A 224 8.00 53.69 3.49
C GLY A 224 9.35 54.03 2.88
N ASP A 225 9.56 55.28 2.48
CA ASP A 225 10.86 55.77 2.00
C ASP A 225 11.55 56.71 3.01
N SER A 226 12.79 57.11 2.70
CA SER A 226 13.55 58.03 3.54
C SER A 226 13.11 59.50 3.43
N HIS A 227 12.11 59.80 2.59
CA HIS A 227 11.58 61.14 2.31
C HIS A 227 10.24 61.41 3.00
N GLY A 228 9.78 60.46 3.83
CA GLY A 228 8.55 60.58 4.62
C GLY A 228 7.29 60.06 3.93
N ASN A 229 7.40 59.47 2.73
CA ASN A 229 6.27 58.82 2.08
C ASN A 229 6.05 57.44 2.70
N LEU A 230 4.78 57.08 2.90
CA LEU A 230 4.37 55.81 3.49
C LEU A 230 3.04 55.37 2.89
N VAL A 231 2.98 54.15 2.36
CA VAL A 231 1.78 53.50 1.84
C VAL A 231 1.56 52.15 2.50
N HIS A 232 0.31 51.67 2.52
CA HIS A 232 0.01 50.27 2.80
C HIS A 232 -0.24 49.50 1.50
N LEU A 233 0.17 48.23 1.47
CA LEU A 233 -0.11 47.29 0.37
C LEU A 233 -1.21 46.30 0.77
N TYR A 234 -2.26 46.85 1.41
CA TYR A 234 -3.40 46.12 1.96
C TYR A 234 -3.03 45.09 3.04
N GLU A 235 -4.05 44.31 3.44
CA GLU A 235 -3.96 43.32 4.50
C GLU A 235 -3.70 41.89 3.99
N ARG A 236 -3.23 41.06 4.92
CA ARG A 236 -3.20 39.61 4.83
C ARG A 236 -3.96 39.00 6.00
N ASP A 237 -4.63 37.89 5.73
CA ASP A 237 -5.21 37.03 6.75
C ASP A 237 -4.27 35.86 7.03
N CYS A 238 -3.72 35.83 8.24
CA CYS A 238 -2.80 34.83 8.74
C CYS A 238 -3.42 34.04 9.91
N SER A 239 -4.75 33.92 9.93
CA SER A 239 -5.51 33.24 10.98
C SER A 239 -5.30 31.72 10.99
N LEU A 240 -4.85 31.14 9.88
CA LEU A 240 -4.66 29.69 9.79
C LEU A 240 -3.35 29.32 10.50
N GLN A 241 -3.49 29.01 11.79
CA GLN A 241 -2.37 28.78 12.69
C GLN A 241 -2.47 27.44 13.41
N ARG A 242 -1.32 26.83 13.67
CA ARG A 242 -1.19 25.67 14.56
C ARG A 242 -0.26 26.04 15.69
N ARG A 243 -0.71 25.92 16.94
CA ARG A 243 0.08 26.34 18.13
C ARG A 243 0.69 27.75 17.98
N HIS A 244 -0.10 28.68 17.47
CA HIS A 244 0.28 30.08 17.20
C HIS A 244 1.36 30.30 16.13
N GLN A 245 1.62 29.30 15.28
CA GLN A 245 2.49 29.44 14.10
C GLN A 245 1.65 29.48 12.83
N LYS A 246 1.95 30.44 11.95
CA LYS A 246 1.26 30.63 10.65
C LYS A 246 1.54 29.44 9.71
N VAL A 247 0.48 28.91 9.11
CA VAL A 247 0.51 27.76 8.18
C VAL A 247 0.10 28.17 6.78
N VAL A 248 -0.98 28.95 6.68
CA VAL A 248 -1.54 29.48 5.43
C VAL A 248 -1.85 30.95 5.59
N GLU A 249 -1.48 31.74 4.58
CA GLU A 249 -1.66 33.20 4.58
C GLU A 249 -2.38 33.64 3.31
N ILE A 250 -3.38 34.52 3.42
CA ILE A 250 -4.28 34.91 2.33
C ILE A 250 -4.19 36.43 2.11
N SER A 251 -4.22 36.89 0.86
CA SER A 251 -4.35 38.31 0.50
C SER A 251 -5.36 38.49 -0.63
N PRO A 252 -6.25 39.50 -0.58
CA PRO A 252 -6.69 40.19 0.64
C PRO A 252 -7.45 39.21 1.56
N ALA A 253 -7.82 39.66 2.77
CA ALA A 253 -8.58 38.84 3.70
C ALA A 253 -10.00 38.55 3.15
N PRO A 254 -10.40 37.27 2.99
CA PRO A 254 -11.72 36.93 2.46
C PRO A 254 -12.82 37.34 3.47
N ASN A 255 -13.97 37.77 2.97
CA ASN A 255 -15.14 38.16 3.78
C ASN A 255 -14.84 39.17 4.90
N LEU A 256 -13.84 40.03 4.71
CA LEU A 256 -13.57 41.14 5.62
C LEU A 256 -14.38 42.38 5.17
N PRO A 257 -15.25 42.96 6.03
CA PRO A 257 -15.96 44.18 5.71
C PRO A 257 -14.99 45.33 5.37
N GLU A 258 -15.33 46.13 4.36
CA GLU A 258 -14.48 47.22 3.87
C GLU A 258 -14.16 48.24 4.97
N GLU A 259 -15.14 48.60 5.81
CA GLU A 259 -14.92 49.50 6.95
C GLU A 259 -13.87 48.96 7.94
N VAL A 260 -13.84 47.64 8.17
CA VAL A 260 -12.85 47.01 9.05
C VAL A 260 -11.46 47.01 8.39
N ARG A 261 -11.40 46.74 7.08
CA ARG A 261 -10.17 46.83 6.29
C ARG A 261 -9.58 48.23 6.32
N ASP A 262 -10.40 49.25 6.12
CA ASP A 262 -9.95 50.65 6.15
C ASP A 262 -9.45 51.04 7.55
N LYS A 263 -10.15 50.61 8.61
CA LYS A 263 -9.69 50.81 9.99
C LYS A 263 -8.32 50.16 10.24
N LEU A 264 -8.11 48.92 9.79
CA LEU A 264 -6.83 48.21 9.89
C LEU A 264 -5.71 48.95 9.16
N CYS A 265 -5.95 49.31 7.90
CA CYS A 265 -4.95 49.96 7.06
C CYS A 265 -4.59 51.36 7.59
N ASN A 266 -5.58 52.14 8.01
CA ASN A 266 -5.36 53.46 8.61
C ASN A 266 -4.64 53.37 9.96
N ALA A 267 -4.95 52.38 10.79
CA ALA A 267 -4.24 52.14 12.05
C ALA A 267 -2.76 51.78 11.79
N ALA A 268 -2.47 50.94 10.80
CA ALA A 268 -1.11 50.59 10.42
C ALA A 268 -0.33 51.82 9.91
N LEU A 269 -0.94 52.65 9.06
CA LEU A 269 -0.35 53.91 8.63
C LEU A 269 -0.09 54.87 9.79
N ALA A 270 -1.02 54.98 10.75
CA ALA A 270 -0.85 55.84 11.93
C ALA A 270 0.35 55.41 12.79
N ILE A 271 0.50 54.10 13.02
CA ILE A 271 1.66 53.51 13.70
C ILE A 271 2.95 53.77 12.92
N GLY A 272 2.95 53.55 11.60
CA GLY A 272 4.13 53.79 10.77
C GLY A 272 4.56 55.25 10.74
N ARG A 273 3.60 56.19 10.68
CA ARG A 273 3.87 57.64 10.70
C ARG A 273 4.48 58.10 12.03
N SER A 274 4.05 57.54 13.16
CA SER A 274 4.55 57.97 14.49
C SER A 274 6.01 57.59 14.75
N VAL A 275 6.58 56.64 13.99
CA VAL A 275 8.01 56.29 14.03
C VAL A 275 8.81 56.82 12.84
N GLY A 276 8.13 57.40 11.84
CA GLY A 276 8.70 57.72 10.54
C GLY A 276 9.29 56.46 9.89
N TYR A 277 8.43 55.47 9.65
CA TYR A 277 8.80 54.14 9.16
C TYR A 277 9.47 54.18 7.78
N VAL A 278 10.52 53.37 7.58
CA VAL A 278 11.31 53.30 6.34
C VAL A 278 11.52 51.84 5.95
N SER A 279 11.55 51.55 4.64
CA SER A 279 11.59 50.21 4.05
C SER A 279 10.26 49.45 4.20
N ALA A 280 10.28 48.12 4.07
CA ALA A 280 9.11 47.27 4.25
C ALA A 280 8.97 46.80 5.70
N GLY A 281 7.73 46.75 6.18
CA GLY A 281 7.36 46.22 7.48
C GLY A 281 5.91 45.81 7.54
N THR A 282 5.54 45.12 8.62
CA THR A 282 4.15 44.66 8.79
C THR A 282 3.63 45.01 10.16
N VAL A 283 2.41 45.53 10.24
CA VAL A 283 1.69 45.75 11.50
C VAL A 283 0.67 44.63 11.69
N GLU A 284 0.73 43.89 12.80
CA GLU A 284 -0.14 42.76 13.09
C GLU A 284 -1.26 43.12 14.08
N PHE A 285 -2.45 42.56 13.85
CA PHE A 285 -3.67 42.81 14.58
C PHE A 285 -4.44 41.52 14.88
N LEU A 286 -5.18 41.50 15.99
CA LEU A 286 -6.27 40.54 16.22
C LEU A 286 -7.60 41.24 15.95
N LEU A 287 -8.41 40.67 15.08
CA LEU A 287 -9.83 41.01 14.94
C LEU A 287 -10.65 40.03 15.76
N ASP A 288 -11.36 40.52 16.76
CA ASP A 288 -12.37 39.75 17.48
C ASP A 288 -13.60 39.59 16.58
N VAL A 289 -13.92 38.36 16.18
CA VAL A 289 -15.03 38.09 15.25
C VAL A 289 -16.40 38.28 15.89
N ASP A 290 -16.49 38.34 17.22
CA ASP A 290 -17.76 38.54 17.94
C ASP A 290 -18.12 40.03 18.05
N THR A 291 -17.11 40.90 18.16
CA THR A 291 -17.30 42.34 18.40
C THR A 291 -16.88 43.23 17.23
N ASN A 292 -16.23 42.66 16.21
CA ASN A 292 -15.55 43.37 15.11
C ASN A 292 -14.53 44.43 15.59
N GLN A 293 -14.00 44.27 16.81
CA GLN A 293 -12.94 45.14 17.33
C GLN A 293 -11.57 44.66 16.89
N VAL A 294 -10.72 45.60 16.53
CA VAL A 294 -9.36 45.37 16.03
C VAL A 294 -8.36 45.81 17.10
N TYR A 295 -7.46 44.90 17.47
CA TYR A 295 -6.45 45.14 18.48
C TYR A 295 -5.04 44.97 17.91
N PHE A 296 -4.19 45.96 18.07
CA PHE A 296 -2.78 45.87 17.73
C PHE A 296 -2.05 44.81 18.58
N ILE A 297 -1.18 44.03 17.94
CA ILE A 297 -0.35 43.00 18.58
C ILE A 297 1.13 43.42 18.57
N GLU A 298 1.70 43.57 17.38
CA GLU A 298 3.13 43.80 17.17
C GLU A 298 3.40 44.45 15.80
N VAL A 299 4.62 44.97 15.63
CA VAL A 299 5.15 45.33 14.30
C VAL A 299 6.32 44.40 14.02
N ASN A 300 6.35 43.83 12.83
CA ASN A 300 7.50 43.09 12.31
C ASN A 300 8.30 44.06 11.43
N PRO A 301 9.42 44.63 11.90
CA PRO A 301 10.10 45.70 11.19
C PRO A 301 11.03 45.17 10.06
N ARG A 302 10.49 44.30 9.22
CA ARG A 302 11.19 43.56 8.16
C ARG A 302 10.20 42.98 7.15
N ILE A 303 10.71 42.36 6.09
CA ILE A 303 9.90 41.48 5.22
C ILE A 303 9.41 40.24 5.97
N GLN A 304 8.30 39.66 5.53
CA GLN A 304 7.73 38.41 6.07
C GLN A 304 7.72 37.30 5.01
N VAL A 305 7.58 36.05 5.46
CA VAL A 305 7.50 34.87 4.60
C VAL A 305 6.37 34.99 3.57
N GLU A 306 5.24 35.53 4.00
CA GLU A 306 3.98 35.72 3.30
C GLU A 306 3.89 36.99 2.45
N HIS A 307 4.99 37.74 2.28
CA HIS A 307 4.99 38.91 1.37
C HIS A 307 4.54 38.54 -0.05
N THR A 308 4.80 37.30 -0.48
CA THR A 308 4.50 36.79 -1.82
C THR A 308 3.02 36.92 -2.20
N VAL A 309 2.09 36.74 -1.24
CA VAL A 309 0.65 36.87 -1.53
C VAL A 309 0.25 38.30 -1.81
N THR A 310 0.89 39.27 -1.15
CA THR A 310 0.71 40.70 -1.42
C THR A 310 1.32 41.08 -2.75
N GLU A 311 2.52 40.60 -3.09
CA GLU A 311 3.15 40.90 -4.38
C GLU A 311 2.27 40.44 -5.56
N VAL A 312 1.71 39.23 -5.49
CA VAL A 312 0.89 38.71 -6.61
C VAL A 312 -0.47 39.39 -6.72
N THR A 313 -1.03 39.91 -5.63
CA THR A 313 -2.33 40.63 -5.68
C THR A 313 -2.16 42.10 -6.03
N THR A 314 -1.05 42.74 -5.66
CA THR A 314 -0.80 44.17 -5.92
C THR A 314 0.02 44.43 -7.17
N GLY A 315 0.83 43.45 -7.59
CA GLY A 315 1.82 43.63 -8.65
C GLY A 315 3.09 44.38 -8.21
N VAL A 316 3.24 44.67 -6.91
CA VAL A 316 4.40 45.37 -6.37
C VAL A 316 5.46 44.37 -5.94
N ASP A 317 6.68 44.49 -6.46
CA ASP A 317 7.85 43.74 -5.97
C ASP A 317 8.40 44.43 -4.71
N ILE A 318 8.11 43.84 -3.54
CA ILE A 318 8.43 44.42 -2.24
C ILE A 318 9.94 44.39 -2.00
N VAL A 319 10.64 43.31 -2.39
CA VAL A 319 12.09 43.18 -2.17
C VAL A 319 12.85 44.18 -3.03
N LYS A 320 12.47 44.34 -4.30
CA LYS A 320 13.02 45.37 -5.18
C LYS A 320 12.82 46.77 -4.61
N ALA A 321 11.61 47.06 -4.10
CA ALA A 321 11.33 48.33 -3.47
C ALA A 321 12.19 48.57 -2.22
N GLN A 322 12.42 47.55 -1.38
CA GLN A 322 13.33 47.68 -0.23
C GLN A 322 14.76 48.06 -0.65
N ILE A 323 15.28 47.44 -1.71
CA ILE A 323 16.63 47.73 -2.22
C ILE A 323 16.70 49.16 -2.79
N LEU A 324 15.70 49.59 -3.56
CA LEU A 324 15.64 50.94 -4.12
C LEU A 324 15.52 52.01 -3.03
N VAL A 325 14.69 51.78 -2.01
CA VAL A 325 14.59 52.68 -0.84
C VAL A 325 15.94 52.78 -0.12
N ALA A 326 16.68 51.68 0.01
CA ALA A 326 18.04 51.69 0.58
C ALA A 326 19.07 52.45 -0.28
N GLN A 327 18.82 52.61 -1.59
CA GLN A 327 19.60 53.48 -2.49
C GLN A 327 19.18 54.97 -2.40
N GLY A 328 18.16 55.29 -1.61
CA GLY A 328 17.63 56.65 -1.43
C GLY A 328 16.46 57.00 -2.35
N ALA A 329 15.89 56.04 -3.11
CA ALA A 329 14.74 56.28 -3.98
C ALA A 329 13.50 56.73 -3.18
N THR A 330 12.64 57.53 -3.80
CA THR A 330 11.28 57.80 -3.30
C THR A 330 10.33 56.68 -3.73
N LEU A 331 9.18 56.55 -3.08
CA LEU A 331 8.16 55.57 -3.52
C LEU A 331 7.62 55.87 -4.93
N ALA A 332 7.70 57.13 -5.39
CA ALA A 332 7.31 57.56 -6.73
C ALA A 332 8.33 57.17 -7.82
N ASP A 333 9.50 56.64 -7.46
CA ASP A 333 10.54 56.22 -8.39
C ASP A 333 9.98 55.25 -9.46
N PRO A 334 10.35 55.36 -10.75
CA PRO A 334 9.91 54.43 -11.79
C PRO A 334 10.28 52.96 -11.56
N GLY A 335 11.18 52.66 -10.63
CA GLY A 335 11.45 51.29 -10.20
C GLY A 335 10.42 50.73 -9.22
N ILE A 336 9.61 51.58 -8.57
CA ILE A 336 8.61 51.25 -7.54
C ILE A 336 7.17 51.59 -8.00
N TYR A 337 6.96 52.77 -8.62
CA TYR A 337 5.68 53.27 -9.15
C TYR A 337 4.55 53.49 -8.13
N LEU A 338 4.86 53.99 -6.92
CA LEU A 338 3.86 54.24 -5.87
C LEU A 338 3.89 55.68 -5.33
N PRO A 339 3.43 56.69 -6.11
CA PRO A 339 3.48 58.09 -5.68
C PRO A 339 2.55 58.42 -4.50
N ASN A 340 1.47 57.66 -4.30
CA ASN A 340 0.47 57.86 -3.26
C ASN A 340 -0.33 56.56 -3.00
N GLN A 341 -1.22 56.57 -2.00
CA GLN A 341 -1.99 55.38 -1.61
C GLN A 341 -2.96 54.92 -2.71
N GLU A 342 -3.50 55.86 -3.50
CA GLU A 342 -4.45 55.60 -4.59
C GLU A 342 -3.83 54.82 -5.75
N SER A 343 -2.49 54.79 -5.86
CA SER A 343 -1.78 53.99 -6.86
C SER A 343 -1.73 52.49 -6.54
N VAL A 344 -2.05 52.09 -5.30
CA VAL A 344 -2.07 50.69 -4.87
C VAL A 344 -3.42 50.07 -5.21
N ALA A 345 -3.43 49.02 -6.04
CA ALA A 345 -4.65 48.28 -6.40
C ALA A 345 -4.52 46.80 -6.10
N VAL A 346 -5.60 46.17 -5.62
CA VAL A 346 -5.67 44.73 -5.39
C VAL A 346 -6.39 44.06 -6.56
N ARG A 347 -5.79 43.00 -7.11
CA ARG A 347 -6.33 42.20 -8.20
C ARG A 347 -6.51 40.75 -7.75
N GLY A 348 -7.76 40.34 -7.58
CA GLY A 348 -8.11 38.96 -7.20
C GLY A 348 -7.68 38.60 -5.78
N TYR A 349 -7.43 37.30 -5.58
CA TYR A 349 -7.03 36.70 -4.31
C TYR A 349 -5.83 35.81 -4.53
N ALA A 350 -4.95 35.76 -3.53
CA ALA A 350 -3.91 34.77 -3.44
C ALA A 350 -3.79 34.21 -2.03
N PHE A 351 -3.28 32.99 -1.93
CA PHE A 351 -2.82 32.48 -0.66
C PHE A 351 -1.61 31.58 -0.82
N GLN A 352 -0.85 31.46 0.26
CA GLN A 352 0.39 30.73 0.33
C GLN A 352 0.25 29.50 1.22
N CYS A 353 0.80 28.38 0.76
CA CYS A 353 1.05 27.19 1.57
C CYS A 353 2.55 26.92 1.64
N ARG A 354 3.03 26.50 2.81
CA ARG A 354 4.42 26.10 3.01
C ARG A 354 4.49 24.59 3.01
N VAL A 355 5.14 24.02 1.99
CA VAL A 355 5.41 22.58 1.95
C VAL A 355 6.65 22.31 2.81
N THR A 356 6.48 21.53 3.86
CA THR A 356 7.52 21.19 4.85
C THR A 356 7.76 19.69 4.92
N THR A 357 8.84 19.26 5.57
CA THR A 357 9.09 17.84 5.90
C THR A 357 8.35 17.33 7.13
N GLU A 358 7.48 18.14 7.74
CA GLU A 358 6.74 17.74 8.94
C GLU A 358 5.74 16.64 8.60
N ASP A 359 5.79 15.52 9.33
CA ASP A 359 4.87 14.40 9.15
C ASP A 359 3.59 14.61 9.98
N PRO A 360 2.42 14.87 9.35
CA PRO A 360 1.17 15.09 10.08
C PRO A 360 0.70 13.86 10.87
N LEU A 361 1.09 12.64 10.45
CA LEU A 361 0.79 11.40 11.16
C LEU A 361 1.68 11.19 12.39
N ASN A 362 2.81 11.89 12.45
CA ASN A 362 3.76 11.84 13.56
C ASN A 362 3.88 13.20 14.27
N GLN A 363 2.72 13.81 14.59
CA GLN A 363 2.62 15.07 15.33
C GLN A 363 3.41 16.26 14.74
N PHE A 364 3.66 16.26 13.43
CA PHE A 364 4.44 17.26 12.70
C PHE A 364 5.91 17.29 13.11
N VAL A 365 6.47 16.17 13.56
CA VAL A 365 7.92 16.03 13.67
C VAL A 365 8.52 16.15 12.26
N PRO A 366 9.51 17.03 12.03
CA PRO A 366 10.16 17.12 10.73
C PRO A 366 10.93 15.84 10.39
N ASP A 367 10.71 15.35 9.18
CA ASP A 367 11.48 14.27 8.59
C ASP A 367 12.77 14.80 7.95
N TYR A 368 13.79 13.96 7.88
CA TYR A 368 15.13 14.32 7.39
C TYR A 368 15.69 13.19 6.52
N GLY A 369 16.63 13.54 5.65
CA GLY A 369 17.26 12.57 4.77
C GLY A 369 17.33 13.05 3.33
N ARG A 370 17.57 12.11 2.42
CA ARG A 370 17.80 12.42 1.01
C ARG A 370 16.48 12.48 0.26
N VAL A 371 16.23 13.60 -0.42
CA VAL A 371 15.14 13.73 -1.39
C VAL A 371 15.52 12.95 -2.65
N THR A 372 14.97 11.76 -2.83
CA THR A 372 15.29 10.90 -3.99
C THR A 372 14.66 11.42 -5.27
N HIS A 373 13.50 12.07 -5.15
CA HIS A 373 12.81 12.68 -6.29
C HIS A 373 12.06 13.93 -5.87
N TYR A 374 12.25 15.01 -6.61
CA TYR A 374 11.53 16.27 -6.43
C TYR A 374 11.00 16.76 -7.79
N ARG A 375 9.69 16.79 -7.92
CA ARG A 375 8.99 17.39 -9.06
C ARG A 375 8.01 18.43 -8.54
N SER A 376 8.29 19.69 -8.85
CA SER A 376 7.39 20.80 -8.57
C SER A 376 6.24 20.88 -9.58
N ALA A 377 5.14 21.50 -9.16
CA ALA A 377 3.97 21.75 -9.99
C ALA A 377 3.83 23.25 -10.29
N GLY A 378 3.58 23.61 -11.54
CA GLY A 378 3.53 24.99 -12.03
C GLY A 378 2.20 25.36 -12.68
N GLY A 379 2.22 26.17 -13.73
CA GLY A 379 1.02 26.59 -14.47
C GLY A 379 0.46 27.96 -14.07
N PHE A 380 -0.54 28.44 -14.81
CA PHE A 380 -1.07 29.79 -14.63
C PHE A 380 -1.62 30.05 -13.22
N GLY A 381 -1.14 31.12 -12.58
CA GLY A 381 -1.53 31.50 -11.23
C GLY A 381 -0.82 30.74 -10.11
N ILE A 382 0.23 29.96 -10.42
CA ILE A 382 1.09 29.34 -9.40
C ILE A 382 2.45 30.03 -9.40
N ARG A 383 2.89 30.48 -8.22
CA ARG A 383 4.23 30.98 -7.94
C ARG A 383 4.93 30.02 -6.97
N LEU A 384 6.20 29.76 -7.22
CA LEU A 384 7.04 28.90 -6.38
C LEU A 384 8.31 29.62 -5.92
N ASP A 385 8.50 29.64 -4.60
CA ASP A 385 9.73 30.11 -3.96
C ASP A 385 10.37 28.91 -3.24
N ALA A 386 11.25 28.21 -3.96
CA ALA A 386 11.93 26.99 -3.48
C ALA A 386 13.03 27.33 -2.47
N GLY A 387 13.08 26.57 -1.38
CA GLY A 387 14.12 26.69 -0.35
C GLY A 387 15.23 25.67 -0.56
N THR A 388 15.09 24.52 0.10
CA THR A 388 16.15 23.49 0.18
C THR A 388 15.92 22.31 -0.76
N ALA A 389 14.76 22.22 -1.39
CA ALA A 389 14.32 21.02 -2.10
C ALA A 389 14.76 20.98 -3.57
N PHE A 390 15.49 19.93 -3.94
CA PHE A 390 15.77 19.51 -5.31
C PHE A 390 16.07 18.00 -5.33
N SER A 391 16.03 17.36 -6.50
CA SER A 391 16.35 15.93 -6.62
C SER A 391 17.80 15.68 -6.20
N GLY A 392 18.00 14.87 -5.16
CA GLY A 392 19.29 14.58 -4.56
C GLY A 392 19.65 15.44 -3.34
N ALA A 393 18.83 16.43 -2.98
CA ALA A 393 19.06 17.27 -1.79
C ALA A 393 19.05 16.44 -0.49
N THR A 394 19.87 16.83 0.49
CA THR A 394 19.84 16.24 1.83
C THR A 394 19.24 17.25 2.80
N ILE A 395 18.10 16.89 3.39
CA ILE A 395 17.42 17.69 4.40
C ILE A 395 18.03 17.37 5.77
N THR A 396 18.57 18.38 6.44
CA THR A 396 19.29 18.25 7.72
C THR A 396 18.44 18.70 8.90
N PRO A 397 18.70 18.19 10.13
CA PRO A 397 17.93 18.54 11.32
C PRO A 397 18.26 19.90 11.96
N TYR A 398 19.17 20.68 11.37
CA TYR A 398 19.68 21.90 11.99
C TYR A 398 18.85 23.16 11.75
N TYR A 399 17.95 23.13 10.75
CA TYR A 399 17.23 24.29 10.24
C TYR A 399 15.72 24.04 10.19
N ASP A 400 14.98 25.03 9.70
CA ASP A 400 13.56 24.89 9.42
C ASP A 400 13.28 23.79 8.37
N SER A 401 12.10 23.19 8.46
CA SER A 401 11.66 22.06 7.65
C SER A 401 11.15 22.46 6.26
N LEU A 402 11.33 23.72 5.85
CA LEU A 402 10.77 24.27 4.62
C LEU A 402 11.44 23.69 3.37
N LEU A 403 10.61 23.12 2.48
CA LEU A 403 11.01 22.66 1.15
C LEU A 403 10.76 23.74 0.09
N VAL A 404 9.52 24.19 -0.01
CA VAL A 404 9.07 25.18 -1.01
C VAL A 404 7.83 25.92 -0.52
N LYS A 405 7.75 27.22 -0.82
CA LYS A 405 6.52 27.99 -0.68
C LYS A 405 5.76 27.96 -2.00
N VAL A 406 4.46 27.67 -1.91
CA VAL A 406 3.54 27.65 -3.04
C VAL A 406 2.56 28.78 -2.83
N THR A 407 2.49 29.72 -3.77
CA THR A 407 1.50 30.80 -3.76
C THR A 407 0.56 30.62 -4.95
N ALA A 408 -0.72 30.47 -4.68
CA ALA A 408 -1.76 30.36 -5.71
C ALA A 408 -2.53 31.67 -5.79
N TRP A 409 -2.73 32.18 -7.00
CA TRP A 409 -3.50 33.39 -7.30
C TRP A 409 -4.64 33.09 -8.28
N ALA A 410 -5.79 33.74 -8.10
CA ALA A 410 -6.89 33.76 -9.06
C ALA A 410 -7.79 35.00 -8.86
N ARG A 411 -8.72 35.23 -9.80
CA ARG A 411 -9.70 36.33 -9.69
C ARG A 411 -10.72 36.13 -8.55
N HIS A 412 -11.10 34.88 -8.30
CA HIS A 412 -11.97 34.49 -7.21
C HIS A 412 -11.21 33.60 -6.22
N PHE A 413 -11.50 33.75 -4.93
CA PHE A 413 -10.82 32.98 -3.88
C PHE A 413 -10.99 31.47 -4.05
N SER A 414 -12.20 31.00 -4.43
CA SER A 414 -12.46 29.58 -4.70
C SER A 414 -11.61 29.00 -5.84
N ASP A 415 -11.29 29.80 -6.86
CA ASP A 415 -10.42 29.36 -7.95
C ASP A 415 -8.95 29.32 -7.53
N ALA A 416 -8.51 30.21 -6.63
CA ALA A 416 -7.18 30.13 -6.02
C ALA A 416 -7.07 28.83 -5.21
N THR A 417 -8.13 28.44 -4.49
CA THR A 417 -8.18 27.18 -3.74
C THR A 417 -8.04 25.97 -4.65
N ARG A 418 -8.80 25.91 -5.75
CA ARG A 418 -8.68 24.84 -6.76
C ARG A 418 -7.30 24.79 -7.40
N ARG A 419 -6.67 25.95 -7.66
CA ARG A 419 -5.31 26.00 -8.22
C ARG A 419 -4.28 25.46 -7.23
N MET A 420 -4.38 25.82 -5.95
CA MET A 420 -3.51 25.31 -4.90
C MET A 420 -3.68 23.80 -4.73
N GLU A 421 -4.93 23.33 -4.64
CA GLU A 421 -5.26 21.91 -4.51
C GLU A 421 -4.65 21.09 -5.66
N ARG A 422 -4.88 21.50 -6.91
CA ARG A 422 -4.27 20.87 -8.09
C ARG A 422 -2.74 20.87 -8.02
N CYS A 423 -2.14 22.01 -7.63
CA CYS A 423 -0.69 22.13 -7.49
C CYS A 423 -0.13 21.15 -6.45
N LEU A 424 -0.74 21.09 -5.26
CA LEU A 424 -0.37 20.18 -4.17
C LEU A 424 -0.53 18.71 -4.58
N GLN A 425 -1.60 18.36 -5.32
CA GLN A 425 -1.79 17.02 -5.87
C GLN A 425 -0.77 16.64 -6.95
N GLU A 426 -0.23 17.60 -7.71
CA GLU A 426 0.76 17.35 -8.77
C GLU A 426 2.20 17.18 -8.24
N PHE A 427 2.51 17.77 -7.08
CA PHE A 427 3.81 17.63 -6.42
C PHE A 427 4.19 16.16 -6.24
N ARG A 428 5.43 15.81 -6.56
CA ARG A 428 6.01 14.50 -6.22
C ARG A 428 7.30 14.71 -5.47
N ILE A 429 7.24 14.47 -4.17
CA ILE A 429 8.39 14.53 -3.26
C ILE A 429 8.55 13.13 -2.67
N ARG A 430 9.74 12.56 -2.82
CA ARG A 430 10.09 11.21 -2.35
C ARG A 430 11.39 11.25 -1.57
N GLY A 431 11.55 10.29 -0.66
CA GLY A 431 12.70 10.18 0.25
C GLY A 431 12.48 10.83 1.61
N VAL A 432 11.54 11.77 1.72
CA VAL A 432 11.08 12.37 2.99
C VAL A 432 9.55 12.50 3.00
N LYS A 433 8.94 12.48 4.19
CA LYS A 433 7.52 12.83 4.40
C LYS A 433 7.29 14.32 4.18
N THR A 434 6.02 14.69 3.96
CA THR A 434 5.62 16.09 3.77
C THR A 434 4.27 16.37 4.40
N ASN A 435 4.01 17.63 4.70
CA ASN A 435 2.72 18.12 5.21
C ASN A 435 1.63 18.29 4.14
N ILE A 436 1.88 17.92 2.87
CA ILE A 436 0.94 18.09 1.74
C ILE A 436 -0.47 17.52 2.03
N PRO A 437 -0.63 16.29 2.57
CA PRO A 437 -1.97 15.75 2.83
C PRO A 437 -2.78 16.61 3.81
N PHE A 438 -2.11 17.20 4.80
CA PHE A 438 -2.73 18.13 5.74
C PHE A 438 -3.13 19.45 5.07
N LEU A 439 -2.27 20.00 4.20
CA LEU A 439 -2.58 21.21 3.44
C LEU A 439 -3.80 21.02 2.54
N ILE A 440 -3.93 19.86 1.86
CA ILE A 440 -5.09 19.53 1.03
C ILE A 440 -6.36 19.50 1.88
N ASN A 441 -6.37 18.73 2.99
CA ASN A 441 -7.50 18.68 3.91
C ASN A 441 -7.91 20.08 4.42
N LEU A 442 -6.93 20.94 4.70
CA LEU A 442 -7.15 22.29 5.20
C LEU A 442 -7.86 23.18 4.17
N ILE A 443 -7.37 23.18 2.93
CA ILE A 443 -7.88 24.10 1.88
C ILE A 443 -9.20 23.61 1.27
N GLU A 444 -9.49 22.31 1.33
CA GLU A 444 -10.76 21.73 0.92
C GLU A 444 -11.87 21.90 1.98
N HIS A 445 -11.49 22.27 3.21
CA HIS A 445 -12.46 22.41 4.29
C HIS A 445 -13.48 23.53 4.01
N PRO A 446 -14.79 23.31 4.21
CA PRO A 446 -15.82 24.30 3.89
C PRO A 446 -15.63 25.67 4.59
N ALA A 447 -15.16 25.67 5.85
CA ALA A 447 -14.88 26.91 6.57
C ALA A 447 -13.72 27.72 5.96
N PHE A 448 -12.71 27.05 5.39
CA PHE A 448 -11.62 27.73 4.69
C PHE A 448 -12.14 28.36 3.41
N ILE A 449 -12.89 27.61 2.59
CA ILE A 449 -13.47 28.10 1.33
C ILE A 449 -14.39 29.31 1.56
N ARG A 450 -15.14 29.32 2.68
CA ARG A 450 -15.97 30.44 3.10
C ARG A 450 -15.22 31.56 3.84
N GLY A 451 -13.90 31.46 4.06
CA GLY A 451 -13.12 32.51 4.73
C GLY A 451 -13.55 32.77 6.19
N GLU A 452 -14.06 31.74 6.88
CA GLU A 452 -14.60 31.83 8.25
C GLU A 452 -13.61 31.35 9.32
N CYS A 453 -12.37 31.04 8.93
CA CYS A 453 -11.37 30.48 9.84
C CYS A 453 -10.87 31.50 10.88
N THR A 454 -10.67 31.02 12.10
CA THR A 454 -10.06 31.75 13.22
C THR A 454 -8.69 31.16 13.58
N THR A 455 -7.95 31.83 14.46
CA THR A 455 -6.64 31.37 14.97
C THR A 455 -6.65 30.00 15.65
N ARG A 456 -7.82 29.50 16.04
CA ARG A 456 -7.99 28.19 16.69
C ARG A 456 -8.58 27.12 15.77
N PHE A 457 -8.90 27.46 14.53
CA PHE A 457 -9.58 26.57 13.59
C PHE A 457 -8.87 25.21 13.44
N ILE A 458 -7.54 25.20 13.26
CA ILE A 458 -6.78 23.95 13.08
C ILE A 458 -6.81 23.11 14.36
N ASP A 459 -6.65 23.75 15.52
CA ASP A 459 -6.64 23.08 16.83
C ASP A 459 -8.03 22.51 17.20
N GLU A 460 -9.12 23.09 16.68
CA GLU A 460 -10.51 22.71 16.95
C GLU A 460 -11.12 21.77 15.90
N THR A 461 -10.37 21.38 14.87
CA THR A 461 -10.90 20.62 13.72
C THR A 461 -10.18 19.28 13.52
N PRO A 462 -10.53 18.22 14.29
CA PRO A 462 -9.86 16.92 14.24
C PRO A 462 -9.86 16.22 12.87
N GLN A 463 -10.87 16.50 12.04
CA GLN A 463 -10.98 15.88 10.71
C GLN A 463 -9.86 16.28 9.74
N LEU A 464 -9.14 17.39 10.02
CA LEU A 464 -7.95 17.77 9.24
C LEU A 464 -6.82 16.74 9.34
N PHE A 465 -6.81 15.93 10.40
CA PHE A 465 -5.79 14.91 10.68
C PHE A 465 -6.21 13.50 10.25
N GLN A 466 -7.33 13.37 9.54
CA GLN A 466 -7.76 12.11 8.95
C GLN A 466 -7.25 12.04 7.50
N PHE A 467 -6.27 11.17 7.26
CA PHE A 467 -5.64 11.04 5.94
C PHE A 467 -6.02 9.71 5.29
N PRO A 468 -6.41 9.71 4.00
CA PRO A 468 -6.60 8.47 3.28
C PRO A 468 -5.25 7.73 3.16
N PRO A 469 -5.22 6.39 3.30
CA PRO A 469 -3.99 5.63 3.10
C PRO A 469 -3.50 5.76 1.66
N ALA A 470 -2.25 6.22 1.50
CA ALA A 470 -1.64 6.35 0.19
C ALA A 470 -1.52 4.98 -0.50
N ARG A 471 -2.02 4.86 -1.73
CA ARG A 471 -1.90 3.64 -2.55
C ARG A 471 -0.55 3.63 -3.26
N ASP A 472 0.44 2.94 -2.69
CA ASP A 472 1.81 2.85 -3.24
C ASP A 472 2.06 1.62 -4.11
N ARG A 473 1.12 1.34 -5.04
CA ARG A 473 1.12 0.07 -5.81
C ARG A 473 2.35 -0.10 -6.69
N ALA A 474 2.76 0.96 -7.40
CA ALA A 474 3.91 0.89 -8.30
C ALA A 474 5.22 0.58 -7.55
N THR A 475 5.47 1.25 -6.43
CA THR A 475 6.66 0.97 -5.60
C THR A 475 6.63 -0.47 -5.08
N LYS A 476 5.49 -0.95 -4.58
CA LYS A 476 5.34 -2.34 -4.11
C LYS A 476 5.63 -3.37 -5.21
N LEU A 477 5.14 -3.14 -6.42
CA LEU A 477 5.43 -4.01 -7.56
C LEU A 477 6.91 -3.94 -7.96
N LEU A 478 7.54 -2.76 -7.96
CA LEU A 478 8.99 -2.65 -8.17
C LEU A 478 9.80 -3.37 -7.08
N THR A 479 9.36 -3.34 -5.83
CA THR A 479 9.98 -4.10 -4.74
C THR A 479 9.87 -5.60 -4.99
N TYR A 480 8.71 -6.09 -5.46
CA TYR A 480 8.55 -7.50 -5.85
C TYR A 480 9.52 -7.87 -6.98
N LEU A 481 9.56 -7.07 -8.05
CA LEU A 481 10.48 -7.29 -9.16
C LEU A 481 11.93 -7.28 -8.69
N GLY A 482 12.33 -6.29 -7.90
CA GLY A 482 13.67 -6.22 -7.31
C GLY A 482 14.01 -7.48 -6.51
N ASN A 483 13.06 -7.99 -5.72
CA ASN A 483 13.24 -9.21 -4.95
C ASN A 483 13.42 -10.45 -5.85
N VAL A 484 12.58 -10.61 -6.88
CA VAL A 484 12.72 -11.73 -7.84
C VAL A 484 14.03 -11.63 -8.62
N ILE A 485 14.43 -10.43 -9.05
CA ILE A 485 15.68 -10.18 -9.78
C ILE A 485 16.91 -10.56 -8.93
N VAL A 486 16.92 -10.20 -7.64
CA VAL A 486 18.06 -10.44 -6.75
C VAL A 486 18.07 -11.87 -6.21
N ASN A 487 16.92 -12.40 -5.77
CA ASN A 487 16.85 -13.64 -5.00
C ASN A 487 16.34 -14.86 -5.78
N GLY A 488 15.74 -14.62 -6.95
CA GLY A 488 14.97 -15.61 -7.71
C GLY A 488 13.61 -15.90 -7.07
N HIS A 489 12.64 -16.35 -7.86
CA HIS A 489 11.35 -16.77 -7.33
C HIS A 489 11.44 -18.19 -6.73
N PRO A 490 10.98 -18.42 -5.48
CA PRO A 490 11.23 -19.66 -4.75
C PRO A 490 10.70 -20.92 -5.44
N VAL A 491 9.61 -20.82 -6.20
CA VAL A 491 8.99 -22.00 -6.85
C VAL A 491 9.66 -22.42 -8.17
N VAL A 492 10.47 -21.56 -8.79
CA VAL A 492 11.21 -21.86 -10.04
C VAL A 492 12.73 -21.83 -9.88
N LYS A 493 13.23 -21.42 -8.70
CA LYS A 493 14.65 -21.42 -8.38
C LYS A 493 15.23 -22.83 -8.58
N ASN A 494 16.36 -22.91 -9.30
CA ASN A 494 17.05 -24.16 -9.64
C ASN A 494 16.22 -25.14 -10.49
N ARG A 495 15.24 -24.64 -11.26
CA ARG A 495 14.46 -25.43 -12.23
C ARG A 495 14.75 -24.97 -13.67
N PRO A 496 14.33 -25.74 -14.69
CA PRO A 496 14.45 -25.32 -16.09
C PRO A 496 13.85 -23.92 -16.32
N VAL A 497 14.56 -23.09 -17.08
CA VAL A 497 14.15 -21.73 -17.44
C VAL A 497 13.60 -21.74 -18.87
N PRO A 498 12.47 -21.08 -19.17
CA PRO A 498 11.93 -21.02 -20.51
C PRO A 498 12.84 -20.22 -21.44
N THR A 499 12.89 -20.63 -22.71
CA THR A 499 13.59 -19.88 -23.77
C THR A 499 12.82 -18.63 -24.18
N ARG A 500 11.47 -18.72 -24.22
CA ARG A 500 10.58 -17.58 -24.47
C ARG A 500 10.51 -16.66 -23.25
N ARG A 501 10.62 -15.36 -23.50
CA ARG A 501 10.37 -14.29 -22.50
C ARG A 501 9.18 -13.40 -22.84
N ASP A 502 8.81 -13.29 -24.12
CA ASP A 502 7.69 -12.47 -24.54
C ASP A 502 6.35 -13.12 -24.17
N SER A 503 5.39 -12.28 -23.77
CA SER A 503 4.00 -12.71 -23.58
C SER A 503 3.41 -13.23 -24.90
N PRO A 504 2.75 -14.39 -24.89
CA PRO A 504 2.01 -14.90 -26.05
C PRO A 504 0.91 -13.93 -26.49
N VAL A 505 0.71 -13.81 -27.80
CA VAL A 505 -0.33 -12.96 -28.38
C VAL A 505 -1.60 -13.79 -28.61
N PRO A 506 -2.76 -13.42 -28.04
CA PRO A 506 -4.01 -14.14 -28.28
C PRO A 506 -4.50 -13.92 -29.73
N PRO A 507 -5.36 -14.80 -30.26
CA PRO A 507 -5.97 -14.59 -31.57
C PRO A 507 -6.75 -13.27 -31.63
N CYS A 508 -6.53 -12.49 -32.69
CA CYS A 508 -7.26 -11.24 -32.91
C CYS A 508 -8.75 -11.53 -33.15
N VAL A 509 -9.62 -10.84 -32.40
CA VAL A 509 -11.07 -10.89 -32.52
C VAL A 509 -11.63 -9.47 -32.52
N ASP A 510 -12.78 -9.28 -33.17
CA ASP A 510 -13.48 -7.99 -33.13
C ASP A 510 -14.22 -7.84 -31.81
N GLU A 511 -13.64 -7.04 -30.91
CA GLU A 511 -14.21 -6.75 -29.59
C GLU A 511 -15.45 -5.84 -29.65
N THR A 512 -15.69 -5.16 -30.77
CA THR A 512 -16.89 -4.32 -30.96
C THR A 512 -18.15 -5.15 -31.17
N VAL A 513 -17.99 -6.41 -31.60
CA VAL A 513 -19.07 -7.38 -31.76
C VAL A 513 -19.25 -8.15 -30.44
N PRO A 514 -20.47 -8.19 -29.86
CA PRO A 514 -20.71 -8.96 -28.65
C PRO A 514 -20.54 -10.47 -28.92
N PRO A 515 -20.07 -11.26 -27.93
CA PRO A 515 -19.99 -12.71 -28.07
C PRO A 515 -21.36 -13.34 -28.41
N PRO A 516 -21.41 -14.35 -29.31
CA PRO A 516 -22.66 -15.05 -29.62
C PRO A 516 -23.27 -15.72 -28.38
N PRO A 517 -24.60 -15.82 -28.25
CA PRO A 517 -25.22 -16.53 -27.12
C PRO A 517 -24.82 -18.01 -27.13
N GLY A 518 -24.40 -18.50 -25.97
CA GLY A 518 -23.92 -19.87 -25.78
C GLY A 518 -24.75 -20.65 -24.76
N THR A 519 -24.14 -21.69 -24.17
CA THR A 519 -24.79 -22.56 -23.19
C THR A 519 -25.17 -21.85 -21.90
N ARG A 520 -24.47 -20.78 -21.51
CA ARG A 520 -24.82 -20.00 -20.32
C ARG A 520 -26.12 -19.25 -20.46
N GLN A 521 -26.31 -18.52 -21.56
CA GLN A 521 -27.58 -17.82 -21.81
C GLN A 521 -28.75 -18.82 -21.76
N ARG A 522 -28.55 -19.98 -22.39
CA ARG A 522 -29.54 -21.06 -22.40
C ARG A 522 -29.86 -21.59 -21.00
N LEU A 523 -28.87 -21.80 -20.14
CA LEU A 523 -29.11 -22.20 -18.74
C LEU A 523 -29.91 -21.13 -17.99
N LEU A 524 -29.51 -19.86 -18.12
CA LEU A 524 -30.17 -18.76 -17.42
C LEU A 524 -31.62 -18.57 -17.89
N GLU A 525 -31.91 -18.83 -19.17
CA GLU A 525 -33.26 -18.76 -19.74
C GLU A 525 -34.14 -19.97 -19.35
N LEU A 526 -33.59 -21.18 -19.40
CA LEU A 526 -34.35 -22.42 -19.21
C LEU A 526 -34.45 -22.87 -17.75
N GLY A 527 -33.47 -22.50 -16.93
CA GLY A 527 -33.20 -23.17 -15.65
C GLY A 527 -32.58 -24.56 -15.83
N PRO A 528 -32.04 -25.17 -14.77
CA PRO A 528 -31.22 -26.38 -14.85
C PRO A 528 -31.98 -27.61 -15.38
N GLU A 529 -33.25 -27.81 -14.98
CA GLU A 529 -34.04 -28.98 -15.39
C GLU A 529 -34.33 -28.99 -16.90
N LYS A 530 -34.89 -27.89 -17.43
CA LYS A 530 -35.16 -27.77 -18.88
C LYS A 530 -33.88 -27.66 -19.71
N PHE A 531 -32.79 -27.18 -19.12
CA PHE A 531 -31.48 -27.22 -19.74
C PHE A 531 -31.00 -28.67 -19.94
N CYS A 532 -31.18 -29.54 -18.94
CA CYS A 532 -30.89 -30.97 -19.08
C CYS A 532 -31.76 -31.66 -20.15
N ASP A 533 -33.05 -31.32 -20.24
CA ASP A 533 -33.91 -31.80 -21.34
C ASP A 533 -33.37 -31.39 -22.71
N TRP A 534 -32.79 -30.19 -22.81
CA TRP A 534 -32.15 -29.73 -24.04
C TRP A 534 -30.88 -30.52 -24.34
N VAL A 535 -30.06 -30.83 -23.33
CA VAL A 535 -28.86 -31.68 -23.45
C VAL A 535 -29.24 -33.05 -24.00
N LEU A 536 -30.24 -33.72 -23.42
CA LEU A 536 -30.71 -35.05 -23.85
C LEU A 536 -31.22 -35.08 -25.30
N LYS A 537 -31.70 -33.95 -25.82
CA LYS A 537 -32.18 -33.82 -27.21
C LYS A 537 -31.05 -33.58 -28.21
N GLN A 538 -29.82 -33.33 -27.76
CA GLN A 538 -28.70 -33.09 -28.66
C GLN A 538 -28.26 -34.39 -29.34
N LYS A 539 -28.20 -34.36 -30.69
CA LYS A 539 -27.55 -35.44 -31.46
C LYS A 539 -26.02 -35.33 -31.42
N ARG A 540 -25.49 -34.11 -31.39
CA ARG A 540 -24.06 -33.82 -31.27
C ARG A 540 -23.48 -34.29 -29.95
N LEU A 541 -22.20 -34.65 -29.93
CA LEU A 541 -21.45 -34.75 -28.69
C LEU A 541 -21.11 -33.34 -28.19
N LEU A 542 -21.56 -33.00 -26.99
CA LEU A 542 -21.19 -31.76 -26.31
C LEU A 542 -19.81 -31.91 -25.67
N LEU A 543 -19.00 -30.85 -25.66
CA LEU A 543 -17.63 -30.90 -25.16
C LEU A 543 -17.35 -29.84 -24.10
N THR A 544 -16.66 -30.26 -23.04
CA THR A 544 -16.12 -29.41 -21.98
C THR A 544 -14.62 -29.24 -22.19
N ASP A 545 -14.13 -28.00 -22.20
CA ASP A 545 -12.69 -27.73 -22.24
C ASP A 545 -12.11 -27.67 -20.81
N THR A 546 -11.13 -28.53 -20.51
CA THR A 546 -10.46 -28.60 -19.20
C THR A 546 -9.14 -27.84 -19.14
N THR A 547 -8.77 -27.12 -20.21
CA THR A 547 -7.48 -26.41 -20.34
C THR A 547 -7.21 -25.46 -19.16
N PHE A 548 -8.25 -24.77 -18.66
CA PHE A 548 -8.15 -23.78 -17.60
C PHE A 548 -8.06 -24.38 -16.18
N ARG A 549 -8.24 -25.71 -16.03
CA ARG A 549 -8.27 -26.38 -14.72
C ARG A 549 -7.50 -27.70 -14.73
N ASP A 550 -8.10 -28.78 -15.22
CA ASP A 550 -7.53 -30.12 -15.03
C ASP A 550 -6.27 -30.38 -15.85
N ALA A 551 -6.16 -29.76 -17.02
CA ALA A 551 -5.03 -29.94 -17.91
C ALA A 551 -3.72 -29.45 -17.27
N HIS A 552 -3.67 -28.19 -16.86
CA HIS A 552 -2.50 -27.64 -16.20
C HIS A 552 -2.33 -28.17 -14.76
N GLN A 553 -3.39 -28.63 -14.10
CA GLN A 553 -3.28 -29.37 -12.85
C GLN A 553 -2.51 -30.69 -13.04
N SER A 554 -2.70 -31.36 -14.18
CA SER A 554 -2.07 -32.65 -14.49
C SER A 554 -0.65 -32.48 -15.06
N LEU A 555 -0.45 -31.49 -15.92
CA LEU A 555 0.80 -31.28 -16.67
C LEU A 555 1.77 -30.29 -16.02
N LEU A 556 1.26 -29.26 -15.33
CA LEU A 556 2.04 -28.09 -14.89
C LEU A 556 1.88 -27.82 -13.39
N ALA A 557 1.55 -28.86 -12.61
CA ALA A 557 1.32 -28.75 -11.17
C ALA A 557 0.37 -27.61 -10.77
N THR A 558 -0.66 -27.34 -11.59
CA THR A 558 -1.66 -26.29 -11.36
C THR A 558 -1.12 -24.85 -11.39
N ARG A 559 0.04 -24.61 -12.03
CA ARG A 559 0.74 -23.31 -11.96
C ARG A 559 0.28 -22.27 -12.99
N MET A 560 -0.65 -22.60 -13.88
CA MET A 560 -1.13 -21.64 -14.88
C MET A 560 -1.83 -20.45 -14.21
N ARG A 561 -1.34 -19.25 -14.53
CA ARG A 561 -1.71 -17.97 -13.89
C ARG A 561 -2.95 -17.33 -14.50
N THR A 562 -3.58 -16.45 -13.72
CA THR A 562 -4.75 -15.68 -14.18
C THR A 562 -4.42 -14.83 -15.40
N TYR A 563 -3.22 -14.24 -15.45
CA TYR A 563 -2.75 -13.43 -16.57
C TYR A 563 -2.95 -14.15 -17.91
N ASP A 564 -2.37 -15.35 -18.08
CA ASP A 564 -2.42 -16.08 -19.35
C ASP A 564 -3.84 -16.57 -19.69
N MET A 565 -4.67 -16.87 -18.68
CA MET A 565 -6.08 -17.22 -18.88
C MET A 565 -6.90 -16.02 -19.37
N ARG A 566 -6.64 -14.83 -18.81
CA ARG A 566 -7.37 -13.60 -19.08
C ARG A 566 -7.12 -13.10 -20.50
N GLU A 567 -5.87 -13.16 -20.97
CA GLU A 567 -5.50 -12.64 -22.29
C GLU A 567 -6.22 -13.35 -23.45
N ILE A 568 -6.53 -14.65 -23.33
CA ILE A 568 -7.27 -15.38 -24.38
C ILE A 568 -8.79 -15.46 -24.16
N ALA A 569 -9.30 -14.93 -23.05
CA ALA A 569 -10.69 -15.10 -22.66
C ALA A 569 -11.69 -14.57 -23.71
N ASP A 570 -11.46 -13.37 -24.26
CA ASP A 570 -12.31 -12.77 -25.30
C ASP A 570 -12.33 -13.58 -26.61
N ALA A 571 -11.23 -14.25 -26.93
CA ALA A 571 -11.14 -15.12 -28.09
C ALA A 571 -11.96 -16.39 -27.88
N TYR A 572 -11.92 -17.01 -26.70
CA TYR A 572 -12.77 -18.16 -26.36
C TYR A 572 -14.26 -17.85 -26.52
N ALA A 573 -14.70 -16.71 -25.98
CA ALA A 573 -16.09 -16.28 -26.03
C ALA A 573 -16.63 -16.17 -27.46
N ARG A 574 -15.78 -15.80 -28.43
CA ARG A 574 -16.18 -15.56 -29.84
C ARG A 574 -15.88 -16.73 -30.78
N LEU A 575 -14.80 -17.45 -30.52
CA LEU A 575 -14.30 -18.50 -31.42
C LEU A 575 -14.81 -19.90 -31.07
N ALA A 576 -15.24 -20.12 -29.83
CA ALA A 576 -15.80 -21.40 -29.37
C ALA A 576 -17.14 -21.28 -28.62
N PRO A 577 -18.13 -20.49 -29.10
CA PRO A 577 -19.40 -20.30 -28.40
C PRO A 577 -20.24 -21.58 -28.29
N GLU A 578 -19.97 -22.60 -29.11
CA GLU A 578 -20.65 -23.90 -29.07
C GLU A 578 -20.16 -24.84 -27.95
N MET A 579 -19.08 -24.46 -27.24
CA MET A 579 -18.53 -25.23 -26.12
C MET A 579 -19.60 -25.44 -25.04
N PHE A 580 -19.67 -26.64 -24.47
CA PHE A 580 -20.62 -26.92 -23.41
C PHE A 580 -20.30 -26.11 -22.15
N SER A 581 -19.09 -26.29 -21.64
CA SER A 581 -18.55 -25.55 -20.52
C SER A 581 -17.03 -25.40 -20.65
N ILE A 582 -16.47 -24.45 -19.91
CA ILE A 582 -15.04 -24.39 -19.64
C ILE A 582 -14.87 -24.76 -18.17
N GLU A 583 -14.14 -25.83 -17.91
CA GLU A 583 -13.74 -26.17 -16.55
C GLU A 583 -12.53 -25.30 -16.16
N MET A 584 -12.78 -24.31 -15.30
CA MET A 584 -11.81 -23.25 -15.00
C MET A 584 -11.56 -23.05 -13.51
N TRP A 585 -12.24 -23.81 -12.64
CA TRP A 585 -12.22 -23.60 -11.20
C TRP A 585 -12.36 -24.87 -10.37
N GLY A 586 -12.09 -24.75 -9.07
CA GLY A 586 -12.11 -25.90 -8.16
C GLY A 586 -10.92 -26.83 -8.35
N GLY A 587 -10.98 -28.03 -7.78
CA GLY A 587 -9.80 -28.88 -7.66
C GLY A 587 -8.67 -28.18 -6.90
N ALA A 588 -7.44 -28.21 -7.41
CA ALA A 588 -6.28 -27.62 -6.73
C ALA A 588 -6.07 -26.12 -7.01
N THR A 589 -6.86 -25.52 -7.91
CA THR A 589 -6.61 -24.13 -8.38
C THR A 589 -6.82 -23.11 -7.27
N PHE A 590 -7.79 -23.33 -6.37
CA PHE A 590 -8.12 -22.39 -5.31
C PHE A 590 -6.95 -22.17 -4.32
N ASP A 591 -6.38 -23.25 -3.79
CA ASP A 591 -5.19 -23.19 -2.92
C ASP A 591 -3.95 -22.72 -3.68
N THR A 592 -3.72 -23.27 -4.88
CA THR A 592 -2.51 -22.99 -5.65
C THR A 592 -2.40 -21.53 -6.07
N ALA A 593 -3.52 -20.92 -6.48
CA ALA A 593 -3.58 -19.50 -6.81
C ALA A 593 -3.05 -18.64 -5.66
N MET A 594 -3.54 -18.86 -4.44
CA MET A 594 -3.12 -18.08 -3.28
C MET A 594 -1.71 -18.45 -2.80
N ARG A 595 -1.40 -19.74 -2.72
CA ARG A 595 -0.18 -20.26 -2.08
C ARG A 595 1.08 -20.05 -2.91
N PHE A 596 0.99 -20.31 -4.21
CA PHE A 596 2.16 -20.41 -5.08
C PHE A 596 2.21 -19.31 -6.15
N LEU A 597 1.06 -18.76 -6.53
CA LEU A 597 0.94 -17.71 -7.54
C LEU A 597 0.62 -16.35 -6.91
N SER A 598 0.36 -16.31 -5.61
CA SER A 598 0.00 -15.12 -4.83
C SER A 598 -1.13 -14.29 -5.47
N GLU A 599 -2.12 -14.97 -6.04
CA GLU A 599 -3.26 -14.35 -6.72
C GLU A 599 -4.59 -14.84 -6.15
N CYS A 600 -5.64 -14.00 -6.28
CA CYS A 600 -6.95 -14.33 -5.74
C CYS A 600 -7.73 -15.22 -6.72
N PRO A 601 -8.15 -16.44 -6.33
CA PRO A 601 -8.93 -17.30 -7.22
C PRO A 601 -10.29 -16.65 -7.56
N TRP A 602 -10.89 -15.89 -6.64
CA TRP A 602 -12.17 -15.20 -6.88
C TRP A 602 -12.05 -14.10 -7.93
N GLN A 603 -10.92 -13.39 -7.95
CA GLN A 603 -10.62 -12.40 -8.96
C GLN A 603 -10.48 -13.06 -10.33
N ARG A 604 -9.76 -14.18 -10.41
CA ARG A 604 -9.67 -15.01 -11.63
C ARG A 604 -11.07 -15.37 -12.15
N LEU A 605 -11.96 -15.85 -11.29
CA LEU A 605 -13.33 -16.16 -11.67
C LEU A 605 -14.08 -14.94 -12.21
N ALA A 606 -14.04 -13.83 -11.48
CA ALA A 606 -14.74 -12.61 -11.86
C ALA A 606 -14.25 -12.04 -13.21
N GLU A 607 -12.93 -11.95 -13.40
CA GLU A 607 -12.32 -11.43 -14.63
C GLU A 607 -12.65 -12.31 -15.84
N LEU A 608 -12.49 -13.62 -15.70
CA LEU A 608 -12.82 -14.56 -16.78
C LEU A 608 -14.32 -14.56 -17.08
N ARG A 609 -15.18 -14.40 -16.06
CA ARG A 609 -16.63 -14.38 -16.24
C ARG A 609 -17.12 -13.12 -16.95
N GLN A 610 -16.45 -11.99 -16.72
CA GLN A 610 -16.72 -10.76 -17.44
C GLN A 610 -16.37 -10.90 -18.93
N ARG A 611 -15.24 -11.53 -19.26
CA ARG A 611 -14.75 -11.70 -20.64
C ARG A 611 -15.38 -12.87 -21.40
N ILE A 612 -15.82 -13.91 -20.68
CA ILE A 612 -16.53 -15.07 -21.24
C ILE A 612 -17.96 -15.10 -20.68
N PRO A 613 -18.86 -14.24 -21.17
CA PRO A 613 -20.21 -14.15 -20.62
C PRO A 613 -21.13 -15.28 -21.09
N ASN A 614 -20.75 -16.04 -22.12
CA ASN A 614 -21.64 -16.88 -22.92
C ASN A 614 -21.47 -18.40 -22.77
N ILE A 615 -20.34 -18.85 -22.23
CA ILE A 615 -20.06 -20.28 -22.01
C ILE A 615 -20.22 -20.61 -20.53
N LEU A 616 -20.78 -21.77 -20.20
CA LEU A 616 -20.88 -22.25 -18.82
C LEU A 616 -19.49 -22.33 -18.18
N PHE A 617 -19.34 -21.81 -16.96
CA PHE A 617 -18.18 -22.14 -16.14
C PHE A 617 -18.47 -23.33 -15.25
N GLN A 618 -17.59 -24.30 -15.37
CA GLN A 618 -17.62 -25.52 -14.61
C GLN A 618 -16.52 -25.51 -13.55
N MET A 619 -16.85 -26.04 -12.37
CA MET A 619 -15.87 -26.31 -11.32
C MET A 619 -15.91 -27.74 -10.83
N LEU A 620 -14.77 -28.25 -10.38
CA LEU A 620 -14.69 -29.49 -9.61
C LEU A 620 -14.83 -29.20 -8.11
N LEU A 621 -15.89 -29.73 -7.50
CA LEU A 621 -16.23 -29.53 -6.09
C LEU A 621 -16.20 -30.87 -5.35
N ARG A 622 -15.45 -30.96 -4.26
CA ARG A 622 -15.50 -32.13 -3.36
C ARG A 622 -16.57 -31.90 -2.30
N ALA A 623 -17.52 -32.82 -2.18
CA ALA A 623 -18.78 -32.50 -1.48
C ALA A 623 -18.63 -32.27 0.03
N SER A 624 -17.75 -33.02 0.70
CA SER A 624 -17.54 -32.92 2.14
C SER A 624 -16.76 -31.66 2.55
N ASN A 625 -16.14 -30.97 1.57
CA ASN A 625 -15.21 -29.90 1.91
C ASN A 625 -14.97 -28.80 0.87
N ALA A 626 -15.86 -28.70 -0.11
CA ALA A 626 -15.78 -27.77 -1.22
C ALA A 626 -14.45 -27.88 -1.98
N VAL A 627 -13.49 -27.01 -1.66
CA VAL A 627 -12.15 -26.98 -2.26
C VAL A 627 -11.05 -27.24 -1.23
N GLY A 628 -11.34 -27.25 0.08
CA GLY A 628 -10.35 -27.36 1.16
C GLY A 628 -9.89 -28.80 1.44
N TYR A 629 -8.91 -29.01 2.34
CA TYR A 629 -8.25 -30.32 2.56
C TYR A 629 -8.82 -31.21 3.67
N THR A 630 -9.69 -30.69 4.53
CA THR A 630 -10.34 -31.43 5.65
C THR A 630 -11.85 -31.36 5.52
N SER A 631 -12.63 -32.07 6.32
CA SER A 631 -14.10 -31.91 6.36
C SER A 631 -14.49 -30.57 7.00
N TYR A 632 -15.55 -29.93 6.50
CA TYR A 632 -16.08 -28.67 7.06
C TYR A 632 -17.55 -28.83 7.48
N PRO A 633 -18.06 -28.00 8.40
CA PRO A 633 -19.47 -27.98 8.74
C PRO A 633 -20.32 -27.53 7.54
N ASP A 634 -21.57 -28.01 7.51
CA ASP A 634 -22.48 -27.84 6.36
C ASP A 634 -22.69 -26.39 5.94
N ASN A 635 -22.74 -25.46 6.90
CA ASN A 635 -22.94 -24.05 6.61
C ASN A 635 -21.80 -23.43 5.81
N VAL A 636 -20.56 -23.93 5.95
CA VAL A 636 -19.41 -23.49 5.13
C VAL A 636 -19.53 -24.01 3.71
N VAL A 637 -19.86 -25.29 3.52
CA VAL A 637 -20.02 -25.88 2.18
C VAL A 637 -21.18 -25.19 1.44
N ARG A 638 -22.31 -24.98 2.11
CA ARG A 638 -23.48 -24.27 1.55
C ARG A 638 -23.13 -22.83 1.16
N ALA A 639 -22.48 -22.08 2.07
CA ALA A 639 -22.08 -20.70 1.80
C ALA A 639 -21.09 -20.61 0.61
N PHE A 640 -20.13 -21.53 0.54
CA PHE A 640 -19.17 -21.58 -0.57
C PHE A 640 -19.85 -21.86 -1.91
N CYS A 641 -20.77 -22.82 -1.97
CA CYS A 641 -21.51 -23.12 -3.21
C CYS A 641 -22.33 -21.91 -3.67
N LYS A 642 -23.04 -21.27 -2.74
CA LYS A 642 -23.84 -20.08 -3.02
C LYS A 642 -23.00 -18.91 -3.52
N GLU A 643 -21.87 -18.62 -2.86
CA GLU A 643 -20.97 -17.54 -3.28
C GLU A 643 -20.30 -17.85 -4.62
N SER A 644 -19.93 -19.12 -4.87
CA SER A 644 -19.37 -19.55 -6.17
C SER A 644 -20.37 -19.38 -7.31
N ALA A 645 -21.64 -19.71 -7.08
CA ALA A 645 -22.72 -19.50 -8.04
C ALA A 645 -22.93 -18.01 -8.31
N ALA A 646 -23.01 -17.19 -7.25
CA ALA A 646 -23.14 -15.74 -7.36
C ALA A 646 -21.96 -15.08 -8.09
N ALA A 647 -20.75 -15.63 -7.93
CA ALA A 647 -19.54 -15.16 -8.61
C ALA A 647 -19.46 -15.58 -10.09
N GLY A 648 -20.24 -16.58 -10.51
CA GLY A 648 -20.38 -16.95 -11.93
C GLY A 648 -20.05 -18.40 -12.30
N ILE A 649 -19.94 -19.31 -11.33
CA ILE A 649 -19.93 -20.76 -11.60
C ILE A 649 -21.34 -21.22 -11.93
N ASP A 650 -21.51 -21.88 -13.07
CA ASP A 650 -22.81 -22.33 -13.55
C ASP A 650 -23.02 -23.86 -13.39
N LEU A 651 -21.92 -24.63 -13.40
CA LEU A 651 -21.93 -26.09 -13.27
C LEU A 651 -20.96 -26.56 -12.19
N PHE A 652 -21.48 -27.29 -11.20
CA PHE A 652 -20.71 -27.87 -10.11
C PHE A 652 -20.60 -29.38 -10.32
N ARG A 653 -19.40 -29.86 -10.66
CA ARG A 653 -19.09 -31.29 -10.67
C ARG A 653 -18.75 -31.73 -9.25
N ILE A 654 -19.74 -32.29 -8.57
CA ILE A 654 -19.72 -32.71 -7.17
C ILE A 654 -19.25 -34.16 -7.10
N PHE A 655 -18.17 -34.44 -6.38
CA PHE A 655 -17.69 -35.81 -6.16
C PHE A 655 -17.34 -36.08 -4.70
N ASP A 656 -17.25 -37.36 -4.36
CA ASP A 656 -16.74 -37.88 -3.10
C ASP A 656 -15.59 -38.84 -3.39
N SER A 657 -14.51 -38.77 -2.60
CA SER A 657 -13.29 -39.54 -2.87
C SER A 657 -13.44 -41.05 -2.69
N LEU A 658 -14.55 -41.50 -2.09
CA LEU A 658 -14.87 -42.91 -1.84
C LEU A 658 -16.20 -43.32 -2.48
N ASN A 659 -16.79 -42.48 -3.35
CA ASN A 659 -18.13 -42.64 -3.91
C ASN A 659 -19.22 -42.81 -2.83
N TRP A 660 -19.07 -42.13 -1.69
CA TRP A 660 -19.98 -42.25 -0.56
C TRP A 660 -21.12 -41.23 -0.63
N GLU A 661 -22.29 -41.69 -1.08
CA GLU A 661 -23.49 -40.88 -1.30
C GLU A 661 -23.86 -39.91 -0.17
N PRO A 662 -23.82 -40.28 1.14
CA PRO A 662 -24.16 -39.35 2.22
C PRO A 662 -23.33 -38.07 2.22
N ASN A 663 -22.06 -38.12 1.80
CA ASN A 663 -21.20 -36.93 1.70
C ASN A 663 -21.63 -35.96 0.59
N LEU A 664 -22.32 -36.46 -0.44
CA LEU A 664 -22.69 -35.68 -1.62
C LEU A 664 -23.90 -34.77 -1.37
N ARG A 665 -24.81 -35.17 -0.49
CA ARG A 665 -26.14 -34.56 -0.30
C ARG A 665 -26.10 -33.05 -0.05
N VAL A 666 -25.27 -32.59 0.90
CA VAL A 666 -25.21 -31.17 1.29
C VAL A 666 -24.83 -30.27 0.11
N ALA A 667 -23.85 -30.70 -0.70
CA ALA A 667 -23.41 -29.94 -1.86
C ALA A 667 -24.45 -29.98 -2.99
N ILE A 668 -25.10 -31.12 -3.22
CA ILE A 668 -26.17 -31.24 -4.22
C ILE A 668 -27.29 -30.25 -3.87
N ASP A 669 -27.78 -30.28 -2.63
CA ASP A 669 -28.85 -29.40 -2.16
C ASP A 669 -28.45 -27.92 -2.32
N ALA A 670 -27.24 -27.54 -1.89
CA ALA A 670 -26.76 -26.16 -1.96
C ALA A 670 -26.68 -25.61 -3.40
N VAL A 671 -26.25 -26.44 -4.35
CA VAL A 671 -26.16 -26.06 -5.77
C VAL A 671 -27.54 -25.93 -6.39
N ARG A 672 -28.46 -26.86 -6.07
CA ARG A 672 -29.86 -26.78 -6.51
C ARG A 672 -30.57 -25.55 -5.95
N GLU A 673 -30.36 -25.24 -4.67
CA GLU A 673 -30.86 -24.01 -4.02
C GLU A 673 -30.32 -22.73 -4.68
N SER A 674 -29.16 -22.81 -5.33
CA SER A 674 -28.56 -21.71 -6.09
C SER A 674 -29.03 -21.65 -7.56
N ASN A 675 -29.96 -22.52 -7.96
CA ASN A 675 -30.50 -22.65 -9.32
C ASN A 675 -29.42 -22.93 -10.40
N MET A 676 -28.36 -23.65 -10.03
CA MET A 676 -27.25 -24.03 -10.91
C MET A 676 -27.20 -25.54 -11.16
N LEU A 677 -26.37 -25.98 -12.11
CA LEU A 677 -26.27 -27.38 -12.50
C LEU A 677 -25.43 -28.18 -11.48
N ALA A 678 -26.11 -28.97 -10.65
CA ALA A 678 -25.51 -30.04 -9.86
C ALA A 678 -25.21 -31.28 -10.75
N GLU A 679 -23.95 -31.42 -11.17
CA GLU A 679 -23.43 -32.60 -11.84
C GLU A 679 -22.77 -33.51 -10.81
N VAL A 680 -23.27 -34.73 -10.62
CA VAL A 680 -22.80 -35.61 -9.54
C VAL A 680 -21.95 -36.74 -10.12
N ALA A 681 -20.70 -36.80 -9.69
CA ALA A 681 -19.70 -37.70 -10.24
C ALA A 681 -19.63 -39.04 -9.49
N ILE A 682 -19.64 -40.12 -10.27
CA ILE A 682 -19.14 -41.42 -9.85
C ILE A 682 -17.68 -41.53 -10.29
N CYS A 683 -16.77 -41.70 -9.34
CA CYS A 683 -15.37 -41.95 -9.64
C CYS A 683 -15.22 -43.40 -10.13
N TYR A 684 -14.67 -43.58 -11.33
CA TYR A 684 -14.44 -44.90 -11.92
C TYR A 684 -13.10 -45.48 -11.43
N THR A 685 -13.12 -46.72 -10.95
CA THR A 685 -11.94 -47.48 -10.54
C THR A 685 -12.11 -48.95 -10.89
N GLY A 686 -11.01 -49.68 -11.05
CA GLY A 686 -11.05 -51.07 -11.47
C GLY A 686 -11.44 -51.25 -12.92
N ASP A 687 -12.01 -52.41 -13.22
CA ASP A 687 -12.32 -52.82 -14.58
C ASP A 687 -13.60 -53.65 -14.60
N ILE A 688 -14.69 -53.06 -15.07
CA ILE A 688 -15.99 -53.74 -15.16
C ILE A 688 -15.99 -54.93 -16.13
N THR A 689 -14.96 -55.05 -16.97
CA THR A 689 -14.79 -56.18 -17.89
C THR A 689 -13.94 -57.30 -17.30
N ASN A 690 -13.34 -57.09 -16.12
CA ASN A 690 -12.55 -58.10 -15.42
C ASN A 690 -13.40 -58.85 -14.37
N PRO A 691 -13.79 -60.11 -14.60
CA PRO A 691 -14.63 -60.86 -13.67
C PRO A 691 -13.94 -61.17 -12.34
N ALA A 692 -12.60 -61.13 -12.29
CA ALA A 692 -11.83 -61.41 -11.07
C ALA A 692 -11.85 -60.25 -10.06
N ARG A 693 -12.29 -59.04 -10.46
CA ARG A 693 -12.33 -57.85 -9.59
C ARG A 693 -13.78 -57.35 -9.41
N SER A 694 -14.59 -58.15 -8.72
CA SER A 694 -16.05 -57.99 -8.64
C SER A 694 -16.56 -56.85 -7.73
N LYS A 695 -15.70 -56.22 -6.92
CA LYS A 695 -16.10 -55.15 -5.98
C LYS A 695 -16.70 -53.93 -6.70
N TYR A 696 -16.07 -53.52 -7.80
CA TYR A 696 -16.49 -52.37 -8.62
C TYR A 696 -17.08 -52.87 -9.95
N SER A 697 -18.15 -53.67 -9.86
CA SER A 697 -18.83 -54.27 -11.00
C SER A 697 -19.73 -53.27 -11.75
N LEU A 698 -20.22 -53.65 -12.93
CA LEU A 698 -21.23 -52.86 -13.66
C LEU A 698 -22.48 -52.58 -12.80
N ASP A 699 -22.94 -53.57 -12.04
CA ASP A 699 -24.07 -53.43 -11.10
C ASP A 699 -23.81 -52.40 -10.00
N TYR A 700 -22.58 -52.31 -9.48
CA TYR A 700 -22.19 -51.26 -8.53
C TYR A 700 -22.41 -49.86 -9.12
N TYR A 701 -21.94 -49.62 -10.35
CA TYR A 701 -22.07 -48.33 -11.02
C TYR A 701 -23.55 -47.99 -11.31
N VAL A 702 -24.35 -48.95 -11.78
CA VAL A 702 -25.79 -48.75 -12.04
C VAL A 702 -26.55 -48.42 -10.76
N LYS A 703 -26.34 -49.17 -9.67
CA LYS A 703 -26.98 -48.92 -8.37
C LYS A 703 -26.60 -47.58 -7.77
N LEU A 704 -25.35 -47.15 -7.96
CA LEU A 704 -24.92 -45.84 -7.51
C LEU A 704 -25.56 -44.74 -8.37
N ALA A 705 -25.56 -44.88 -9.69
CA ALA A 705 -26.17 -43.91 -10.62
C ALA A 705 -27.65 -43.63 -10.29
N LYS A 706 -28.46 -44.68 -10.09
CA LYS A 706 -29.87 -44.53 -9.69
C LYS A 706 -30.04 -43.79 -8.37
N ARG A 707 -29.15 -44.02 -7.40
CA ARG A 707 -29.20 -43.32 -6.10
C ARG A 707 -28.82 -41.86 -6.23
N LEU A 708 -27.87 -41.52 -7.11
CA LEU A 708 -27.46 -40.14 -7.36
C LEU A 708 -28.52 -39.37 -8.15
N GLU A 709 -29.18 -40.00 -9.12
CA GLU A 709 -30.36 -39.43 -9.79
C GLU A 709 -31.47 -39.14 -8.79
N ALA A 710 -31.83 -40.12 -7.96
CA ALA A 710 -32.79 -39.94 -6.86
C ALA A 710 -32.32 -38.91 -5.81
N ALA A 711 -31.02 -38.58 -5.78
CA ALA A 711 -30.47 -37.54 -4.93
C ALA A 711 -30.62 -36.12 -5.49
N GLY A 712 -31.15 -35.96 -6.70
CA GLY A 712 -31.34 -34.67 -7.34
C GLY A 712 -30.16 -34.24 -8.23
N ALA A 713 -29.32 -35.18 -8.67
CA ALA A 713 -28.33 -34.91 -9.72
C ALA A 713 -29.05 -34.46 -11.00
N HIS A 714 -28.64 -33.33 -11.58
CA HIS A 714 -29.15 -32.91 -12.89
C HIS A 714 -28.40 -33.63 -14.02
N ILE A 715 -27.12 -33.94 -13.80
CA ILE A 715 -26.23 -34.63 -14.74
C ILE A 715 -25.44 -35.67 -13.94
N LEU A 716 -25.28 -36.87 -14.49
CA LEU A 716 -24.37 -37.88 -13.95
C LEU A 716 -23.00 -37.74 -14.60
N ALA A 717 -21.95 -37.50 -13.81
CA ALA A 717 -20.59 -37.59 -14.32
C ALA A 717 -19.98 -38.97 -14.07
N ILE A 718 -19.32 -39.52 -15.08
CA ILE A 718 -18.38 -40.64 -14.91
C ILE A 718 -17.00 -40.01 -14.84
N LYS A 719 -16.43 -39.94 -13.64
CA LYS A 719 -15.11 -39.36 -13.41
C LYS A 719 -14.06 -40.47 -13.40
N ASP A 720 -13.48 -40.77 -14.56
CA ASP A 720 -12.34 -41.65 -14.70
C ASP A 720 -11.02 -40.88 -14.48
N MET A 721 -10.74 -40.56 -13.21
CA MET A 721 -9.63 -39.69 -12.79
C MET A 721 -8.23 -40.21 -13.12
N ALA A 722 -8.08 -41.49 -13.45
CA ALA A 722 -6.80 -42.12 -13.75
C ALA A 722 -6.69 -42.57 -15.22
N GLY A 723 -7.78 -42.62 -15.98
CA GLY A 723 -7.75 -43.13 -17.35
C GLY A 723 -7.82 -44.66 -17.41
N LEU A 724 -8.68 -45.26 -16.60
CA LEU A 724 -8.84 -46.71 -16.47
C LEU A 724 -9.98 -47.27 -17.33
N CYS A 725 -10.96 -46.44 -17.70
CA CYS A 725 -12.15 -46.88 -18.42
C CYS A 725 -11.78 -47.14 -19.89
N LYS A 726 -11.43 -48.38 -20.22
CA LYS A 726 -11.04 -48.82 -21.56
C LYS A 726 -12.17 -48.60 -22.57
N PRO A 727 -11.90 -48.55 -23.89
CA PRO A 727 -12.93 -48.22 -24.87
C PRO A 727 -14.18 -49.11 -24.83
N PHE A 728 -14.01 -50.42 -24.73
CA PHE A 728 -15.14 -51.35 -24.64
C PHE A 728 -15.84 -51.32 -23.27
N ALA A 729 -15.11 -50.97 -22.20
CA ALA A 729 -15.71 -50.74 -20.89
C ALA A 729 -16.56 -49.46 -20.90
N ALA A 730 -16.08 -48.39 -21.53
CA ALA A 730 -16.81 -47.13 -21.70
C ALA A 730 -18.11 -47.35 -22.48
N GLU A 731 -18.04 -48.09 -23.60
CA GLU A 731 -19.24 -48.46 -24.39
C GLU A 731 -20.26 -49.22 -23.54
N LEU A 732 -19.82 -50.28 -22.85
CA LEU A 732 -20.70 -51.10 -22.01
C LEU A 732 -21.34 -50.27 -20.89
N LEU A 733 -20.51 -49.49 -20.17
CA LEU A 733 -20.95 -48.68 -19.04
C LEU A 733 -21.98 -47.64 -19.47
N VAL A 734 -21.66 -46.82 -20.48
CA VAL A 734 -22.55 -45.76 -20.97
C VAL A 734 -23.84 -46.35 -21.53
N ARG A 735 -23.75 -47.36 -22.39
CA ARG A 735 -24.94 -48.02 -22.98
C ARG A 735 -25.88 -48.57 -21.91
N THR A 736 -25.31 -49.08 -20.82
CA THR A 736 -26.10 -49.59 -19.70
C THR A 736 -26.73 -48.45 -18.93
N LEU A 737 -25.94 -47.44 -18.54
CA LEU A 737 -26.43 -46.30 -17.78
C LEU A 737 -27.53 -45.53 -18.53
N LYS A 738 -27.41 -45.30 -19.85
CA LYS A 738 -28.45 -44.64 -20.65
C LYS A 738 -29.79 -45.39 -20.68
N LYS A 739 -29.82 -46.67 -20.32
CA LYS A 739 -31.06 -47.46 -20.17
C LYS A 739 -31.62 -47.41 -18.75
N GLU A 740 -30.80 -47.09 -17.76
CA GLU A 740 -31.09 -47.26 -16.34
C GLU A 740 -31.39 -45.94 -15.62
N ILE A 741 -30.98 -44.80 -16.17
CA ILE A 741 -31.25 -43.45 -15.65
C ILE A 741 -31.78 -42.53 -16.76
N SER A 742 -32.45 -41.45 -16.37
CA SER A 742 -33.08 -40.48 -17.28
C SER A 742 -32.30 -39.18 -17.47
N ILE A 743 -31.31 -38.90 -16.62
CA ILE A 743 -30.48 -37.69 -16.67
C ILE A 743 -29.29 -37.80 -17.67
N PRO A 744 -28.76 -36.69 -18.20
CA PRO A 744 -27.56 -36.68 -19.04
C PRO A 744 -26.34 -37.33 -18.37
N ILE A 745 -25.46 -37.90 -19.20
CA ILE A 745 -24.18 -38.49 -18.79
C ILE A 745 -23.03 -37.64 -19.33
N HIS A 746 -22.12 -37.26 -18.44
CA HIS A 746 -20.90 -36.52 -18.73
C HIS A 746 -19.67 -37.42 -18.49
N PHE A 747 -18.93 -37.77 -19.53
CA PHE A 747 -17.77 -38.66 -19.44
C PHE A 747 -16.46 -37.87 -19.35
N HIS A 748 -15.76 -38.04 -18.24
CA HIS A 748 -14.47 -37.42 -17.96
C HIS A 748 -13.41 -38.52 -17.82
N THR A 749 -12.29 -38.42 -18.55
CA THR A 749 -11.19 -39.37 -18.49
C THR A 749 -9.84 -38.68 -18.73
N HIS A 750 -8.74 -39.32 -18.30
CA HIS A 750 -7.36 -38.86 -18.50
C HIS A 750 -6.63 -39.76 -19.49
N ASP A 751 -5.91 -39.21 -20.45
CA ASP A 751 -5.25 -39.95 -21.54
C ASP A 751 -3.90 -40.58 -21.14
N THR A 752 -3.75 -40.96 -19.86
CA THR A 752 -2.52 -41.51 -19.29
C THR A 752 -2.05 -42.75 -20.04
N SER A 753 -3.00 -43.57 -20.50
CA SER A 753 -2.73 -44.78 -21.29
C SER A 753 -2.61 -44.53 -22.80
N GLY A 754 -2.95 -43.33 -23.29
CA GLY A 754 -2.86 -42.94 -24.71
C GLY A 754 -3.96 -43.50 -25.60
N VAL A 755 -5.04 -44.05 -25.01
CA VAL A 755 -6.16 -44.65 -25.75
C VAL A 755 -7.52 -44.05 -25.37
N GLN A 756 -7.55 -42.97 -24.58
CA GLN A 756 -8.82 -42.48 -24.03
C GLN A 756 -9.65 -41.66 -25.00
N ALA A 757 -9.05 -41.12 -26.06
CA ALA A 757 -9.82 -40.60 -27.19
C ALA A 757 -10.75 -41.70 -27.77
N ALA A 758 -10.27 -42.94 -27.88
CA ALA A 758 -11.09 -44.06 -28.33
C ALA A 758 -12.22 -44.41 -27.34
N SER A 759 -11.99 -44.27 -26.04
CA SER A 759 -13.02 -44.43 -25.02
C SER A 759 -14.11 -43.38 -25.12
N ILE A 760 -13.75 -42.13 -25.39
CA ILE A 760 -14.72 -41.05 -25.64
C ILE A 760 -15.53 -41.34 -26.90
N LEU A 761 -14.90 -41.77 -27.99
CA LEU A 761 -15.60 -42.13 -29.23
C LEU A 761 -16.57 -43.29 -29.00
N LYS A 762 -16.16 -44.33 -28.27
CA LYS A 762 -17.03 -45.47 -27.92
C LYS A 762 -18.16 -45.11 -26.96
N ALA A 763 -17.92 -44.20 -26.01
CA ALA A 763 -18.97 -43.61 -25.20
C ALA A 763 -19.94 -42.78 -26.05
N SER A 764 -19.45 -42.05 -27.06
CA SER A 764 -20.25 -41.28 -28.01
C SER A 764 -21.16 -42.18 -28.85
N ASP A 765 -20.64 -43.30 -29.37
CA ASP A 765 -21.43 -44.32 -30.07
C ASP A 765 -22.52 -44.91 -29.17
N ALA A 766 -22.23 -45.06 -27.88
CA ALA A 766 -23.18 -45.53 -26.86
C ALA A 766 -24.17 -44.47 -26.39
N GLY A 767 -24.06 -43.22 -26.87
CA GLY A 767 -24.98 -42.12 -26.58
C GLY A 767 -24.67 -41.32 -25.33
N VAL A 768 -23.40 -41.21 -24.92
CA VAL A 768 -22.97 -40.23 -23.89
C VAL A 768 -23.34 -38.81 -24.32
N ASP A 769 -23.73 -37.94 -23.41
CA ASP A 769 -24.24 -36.61 -23.80
C ASP A 769 -23.11 -35.57 -23.90
N ILE A 770 -22.16 -35.60 -22.96
CA ILE A 770 -21.06 -34.64 -22.85
C ILE A 770 -19.74 -35.39 -22.59
N ALA A 771 -18.61 -34.89 -23.11
CA ALA A 771 -17.27 -35.38 -22.78
C ALA A 771 -16.28 -34.24 -22.48
N ASP A 772 -15.32 -34.51 -21.59
CA ASP A 772 -14.20 -33.61 -21.30
C ASP A 772 -13.03 -33.85 -22.27
N ALA A 773 -12.42 -32.77 -22.75
CA ALA A 773 -11.17 -32.78 -23.51
C ALA A 773 -10.33 -31.52 -23.21
N ALA A 774 -9.06 -31.52 -23.57
CA ALA A 774 -8.17 -30.36 -23.40
C ALA A 774 -7.62 -29.89 -24.76
N SER A 775 -7.36 -28.60 -24.89
CA SER A 775 -6.66 -27.99 -26.04
C SER A 775 -5.41 -28.80 -26.39
N GLY A 776 -5.12 -28.99 -27.68
CA GLY A 776 -4.07 -29.90 -28.16
C GLY A 776 -2.74 -29.79 -27.42
N PRO A 777 -2.13 -28.59 -27.30
CA PRO A 777 -0.87 -28.38 -26.57
C PRO A 777 -0.94 -28.63 -25.06
N MET A 778 -2.14 -28.74 -24.50
CA MET A 778 -2.41 -28.98 -23.08
C MET A 778 -3.08 -30.35 -22.84
N SER A 779 -3.05 -31.24 -23.83
CA SER A 779 -3.68 -32.57 -23.79
C SER A 779 -2.65 -33.71 -23.75
N GLY A 780 -3.14 -34.94 -23.62
CA GLY A 780 -2.32 -36.15 -23.63
C GLY A 780 -1.56 -36.39 -22.32
N LEU A 781 -0.81 -37.48 -22.25
CA LEU A 781 -0.10 -37.91 -21.03
C LEU A 781 -1.09 -37.98 -19.85
N SER A 782 -0.77 -37.37 -18.71
CA SER A 782 -1.66 -37.32 -17.56
C SER A 782 -2.86 -36.36 -17.72
N SER A 783 -2.96 -35.59 -18.81
CA SER A 783 -4.08 -34.67 -19.10
C SER A 783 -5.27 -35.39 -19.77
N GLN A 784 -6.30 -34.65 -20.16
CA GLN A 784 -7.41 -35.17 -20.97
C GLN A 784 -6.99 -35.52 -22.40
N ALA A 785 -7.85 -36.24 -23.11
CA ALA A 785 -7.69 -36.48 -24.53
C ALA A 785 -7.71 -35.17 -25.33
N ASN A 786 -7.07 -35.19 -26.50
CA ASN A 786 -6.90 -34.04 -27.36
C ASN A 786 -8.23 -33.56 -27.97
N LEU A 787 -8.64 -32.35 -27.61
CA LEU A 787 -9.88 -31.70 -28.04
C LEU A 787 -9.92 -31.50 -29.56
N ASP A 788 -8.86 -30.94 -30.14
CA ASP A 788 -8.75 -30.63 -31.57
C ASP A 788 -8.93 -31.91 -32.41
N SER A 789 -8.23 -32.98 -32.03
CA SER A 789 -8.30 -34.28 -32.70
C SER A 789 -9.66 -34.95 -32.54
N LEU A 790 -10.28 -34.85 -31.37
CA LEU A 790 -11.63 -35.40 -31.13
C LEU A 790 -12.68 -34.69 -31.98
N VAL A 791 -12.61 -33.36 -32.06
CA VAL A 791 -13.54 -32.55 -32.87
C VAL A 791 -13.37 -32.88 -34.36
N GLU A 792 -12.15 -32.97 -34.88
CA GLU A 792 -11.92 -33.35 -36.27
C GLU A 792 -12.37 -34.79 -36.55
N SER A 793 -12.13 -35.72 -35.62
CA SER A 793 -12.53 -37.13 -35.78
C SER A 793 -14.04 -37.34 -35.85
N LEU A 794 -14.81 -36.46 -35.20
CA LEU A 794 -16.28 -36.52 -35.20
C LEU A 794 -16.91 -35.72 -36.34
N ARG A 795 -16.12 -34.95 -37.09
CA ARG A 795 -16.60 -34.14 -38.22
C ARG A 795 -17.21 -35.04 -39.29
N PHE A 796 -18.34 -34.62 -39.86
CA PHE A 796 -19.09 -35.42 -40.84
C PHE A 796 -19.67 -36.74 -40.31
N THR A 797 -19.70 -36.93 -39.00
CA THR A 797 -20.43 -38.04 -38.36
C THR A 797 -21.76 -37.52 -37.77
N PRO A 798 -22.73 -38.40 -37.45
CA PRO A 798 -23.96 -38.00 -36.76
C PRO A 798 -23.75 -37.34 -35.39
N ARG A 799 -22.53 -37.44 -34.84
CA ARG A 799 -22.13 -36.97 -33.51
C ARG A 799 -21.23 -35.72 -33.58
N GLU A 800 -21.09 -35.08 -34.75
CA GLU A 800 -20.34 -33.83 -34.94
C GLU A 800 -20.68 -32.77 -33.89
N THR A 801 -19.67 -32.10 -33.33
CA THR A 801 -19.77 -31.27 -32.11
C THR A 801 -20.31 -29.85 -32.38
N GLY A 802 -20.14 -29.36 -33.61
CA GLY A 802 -20.45 -27.99 -34.02
C GLY A 802 -19.33 -26.98 -33.70
N LEU A 803 -18.25 -27.39 -33.04
CA LEU A 803 -17.05 -26.56 -32.86
C LEU A 803 -16.26 -26.51 -34.17
N LYS A 804 -15.75 -25.32 -34.54
CA LYS A 804 -14.99 -25.14 -35.78
C LYS A 804 -13.50 -25.51 -35.57
N PRO A 805 -12.95 -26.50 -36.30
CA PRO A 805 -11.55 -26.91 -36.14
C PRO A 805 -10.54 -25.78 -36.36
N ASP A 806 -10.78 -24.89 -37.33
CA ASP A 806 -9.88 -23.74 -37.60
C ASP A 806 -9.83 -22.76 -36.42
N ASN A 807 -10.94 -22.59 -35.71
CA ASN A 807 -10.99 -21.73 -34.53
C ASN A 807 -10.25 -22.36 -33.35
N LEU A 808 -10.43 -23.67 -33.14
CA LEU A 808 -9.72 -24.40 -32.08
C LEU A 808 -8.21 -24.36 -32.31
N ARG A 809 -7.73 -24.56 -33.55
CA ARG A 809 -6.29 -24.44 -33.88
C ARG A 809 -5.70 -23.06 -33.57
N LYS A 810 -6.47 -21.98 -33.74
CA LYS A 810 -6.04 -20.63 -33.33
C LYS A 810 -5.90 -20.50 -31.81
N LEU A 811 -6.86 -21.03 -31.05
CA LEU A 811 -6.79 -21.05 -29.60
C LEU A 811 -5.63 -21.93 -29.09
N ALA A 812 -5.42 -23.09 -29.73
CA ALA A 812 -4.34 -24.01 -29.43
C ALA A 812 -2.96 -23.37 -29.60
N SER A 813 -2.71 -22.65 -30.71
CA SER A 813 -1.43 -21.97 -30.94
C SER A 813 -1.03 -21.00 -29.82
N TYR A 814 -2.00 -20.33 -29.19
CA TYR A 814 -1.72 -19.52 -28.00
C TYR A 814 -1.28 -20.37 -26.81
N TRP A 815 -2.00 -21.47 -26.54
CA TRP A 815 -1.67 -22.36 -25.43
C TRP A 815 -0.32 -23.06 -25.59
N GLU A 816 0.11 -23.33 -26.82
CA GLU A 816 1.46 -23.82 -27.11
C GLU A 816 2.53 -22.85 -26.59
N HIS A 817 2.42 -21.57 -26.97
CA HIS A 817 3.32 -20.52 -26.51
C HIS A 817 3.23 -20.25 -25.01
N VAL A 818 2.03 -20.33 -24.42
CA VAL A 818 1.86 -20.20 -22.96
C VAL A 818 2.57 -21.33 -22.24
N ARG A 819 2.41 -22.59 -22.68
CA ARG A 819 3.01 -23.76 -22.05
C ARG A 819 4.54 -23.66 -21.99
N GLU A 820 5.18 -23.10 -23.01
CA GLU A 820 6.63 -22.83 -23.01
C GLU A 820 7.08 -22.03 -21.78
N LEU A 821 6.29 -21.05 -21.33
CA LEU A 821 6.61 -20.21 -20.16
C LEU A 821 6.64 -20.98 -18.84
N TYR A 822 6.02 -22.16 -18.81
CA TYR A 822 5.87 -23.01 -17.63
C TYR A 822 6.84 -24.19 -17.60
N ALA A 823 7.92 -24.14 -18.39
CA ALA A 823 8.94 -25.20 -18.48
C ALA A 823 9.46 -25.70 -17.10
N ALA A 824 9.49 -24.84 -16.09
CA ALA A 824 9.88 -25.18 -14.71
C ALA A 824 8.95 -26.19 -14.00
N PHE A 825 7.77 -26.47 -14.56
CA PHE A 825 6.74 -27.30 -13.93
C PHE A 825 6.34 -28.55 -14.73
N GLU A 826 6.99 -28.80 -15.86
CA GLU A 826 6.79 -30.02 -16.65
C GLU A 826 7.18 -31.26 -15.84
N THR A 827 6.39 -32.33 -15.97
CA THR A 827 6.50 -33.54 -15.12
C THR A 827 7.54 -34.54 -15.61
N GLY A 828 8.20 -34.27 -16.74
CA GLY A 828 9.20 -35.14 -17.34
C GLY A 828 8.64 -36.39 -18.04
N GLN A 829 7.33 -36.68 -17.92
CA GLN A 829 6.67 -37.75 -18.65
C GLN A 829 6.73 -37.45 -20.16
N LYS A 830 7.35 -38.35 -20.94
CA LYS A 830 7.53 -38.15 -22.39
C LYS A 830 6.50 -38.87 -23.25
N ALA A 831 5.81 -39.87 -22.70
CA ALA A 831 4.85 -40.69 -23.41
C ALA A 831 3.78 -41.25 -22.46
N SER A 832 2.65 -41.65 -23.03
CA SER A 832 1.61 -42.41 -22.32
C SER A 832 2.12 -43.78 -21.87
N THR A 833 1.51 -44.34 -20.83
CA THR A 833 1.91 -45.61 -20.22
C THR A 833 0.69 -46.46 -19.82
N SER A 834 0.76 -47.76 -20.13
CA SER A 834 -0.25 -48.74 -19.69
C SER A 834 -0.11 -49.14 -18.22
N GLU A 835 0.98 -48.78 -17.55
CA GLU A 835 1.20 -49.09 -16.13
C GLU A 835 0.11 -48.48 -15.23
N VAL A 836 -0.60 -47.45 -15.72
CA VAL A 836 -1.76 -46.87 -15.02
C VAL A 836 -2.85 -47.89 -14.71
N TYR A 837 -2.99 -48.95 -15.52
CA TYR A 837 -3.93 -50.05 -15.25
C TYR A 837 -3.50 -50.96 -14.09
N VAL A 838 -2.25 -50.83 -13.62
CA VAL A 838 -1.71 -51.54 -12.46
C VAL A 838 -1.83 -50.67 -11.21
N TYR A 839 -1.22 -49.48 -11.24
CA TYR A 839 -1.10 -48.63 -10.05
C TYR A 839 -2.34 -47.73 -9.83
N GLU A 840 -3.12 -47.43 -10.87
CA GLU A 840 -4.37 -46.65 -10.78
C GLU A 840 -4.22 -45.27 -10.09
N MET A 841 -3.09 -44.60 -10.28
CA MET A 841 -2.82 -43.26 -9.76
C MET A 841 -3.47 -42.26 -10.72
N PRO A 842 -4.28 -41.33 -10.22
CA PRO A 842 -4.74 -40.18 -11.00
C PRO A 842 -3.58 -39.34 -11.51
N GLY A 843 -3.78 -38.62 -12.61
CA GLY A 843 -2.74 -37.80 -13.24
C GLY A 843 -2.04 -36.86 -12.24
N GLY A 844 -2.80 -36.05 -11.51
CA GLY A 844 -2.24 -35.16 -10.49
C GLY A 844 -1.57 -35.86 -9.31
N GLN A 845 -1.97 -37.09 -8.96
CA GLN A 845 -1.30 -37.88 -7.92
C GLN A 845 0.06 -38.37 -8.39
N TYR A 846 0.16 -38.85 -9.63
CA TYR A 846 1.41 -39.31 -10.22
C TYR A 846 2.48 -38.22 -10.16
N THR A 847 2.14 -37.03 -10.66
CA THR A 847 3.03 -35.86 -10.66
C THR A 847 3.50 -35.47 -9.25
N ASN A 848 2.57 -35.40 -8.29
CA ASN A 848 2.89 -35.01 -6.93
C ASN A 848 3.70 -36.08 -6.19
N LEU A 849 3.36 -37.36 -6.36
CA LEU A 849 4.02 -38.47 -5.68
C LEU A 849 5.45 -38.66 -6.19
N TYR A 850 5.71 -38.43 -7.47
CA TYR A 850 7.06 -38.45 -8.03
C TYR A 850 7.95 -37.36 -7.41
N ALA A 851 7.44 -36.13 -7.32
CA ALA A 851 8.15 -35.03 -6.66
C ALA A 851 8.43 -35.33 -5.17
N GLN A 852 7.50 -35.98 -4.47
CA GLN A 852 7.70 -36.44 -3.08
C GLN A 852 8.77 -37.55 -3.00
N ALA A 853 8.76 -38.50 -3.93
CA ALA A 853 9.79 -39.55 -4.01
C ALA A 853 11.18 -38.96 -4.23
N GLN A 854 11.31 -37.91 -5.06
CA GLN A 854 12.56 -37.17 -5.26
C GLN A 854 13.02 -36.51 -3.96
N ALA A 855 12.12 -35.82 -3.26
CA ALA A 855 12.44 -35.16 -1.99
C ALA A 855 12.87 -36.15 -0.88
N LEU A 856 12.37 -37.39 -0.92
CA LEU A 856 12.73 -38.46 0.02
C LEU A 856 13.93 -39.31 -0.43
N GLY A 857 14.52 -39.05 -1.60
CA GLY A 857 15.66 -39.82 -2.11
C GLY A 857 15.33 -41.24 -2.57
N VAL A 858 14.06 -41.52 -2.90
CA VAL A 858 13.59 -42.85 -3.38
C VAL A 858 13.10 -42.82 -4.82
N ALA A 859 13.33 -41.72 -5.55
CA ALA A 859 12.91 -41.59 -6.95
C ALA A 859 13.56 -42.62 -7.89
N ASP A 860 14.79 -43.06 -7.61
CA ASP A 860 15.45 -44.12 -8.39
C ASP A 860 14.75 -45.49 -8.27
N ARG A 861 13.90 -45.65 -7.24
CA ARG A 861 13.05 -46.82 -6.99
C ARG A 861 11.61 -46.59 -7.45
N TRP A 862 11.36 -45.66 -8.38
CA TRP A 862 10.01 -45.30 -8.81
C TRP A 862 9.13 -46.48 -9.25
N PRO A 863 9.62 -47.47 -10.03
CA PRO A 863 8.81 -48.65 -10.37
C PRO A 863 8.32 -49.44 -9.13
N GLU A 864 9.15 -49.51 -8.10
CA GLU A 864 8.79 -50.14 -6.82
C GLU A 864 7.73 -49.32 -6.08
N VAL A 865 7.82 -47.98 -6.09
CA VAL A 865 6.79 -47.09 -5.53
C VAL A 865 5.45 -47.28 -6.24
N CYS A 866 5.45 -47.38 -7.57
CA CYS A 866 4.24 -47.64 -8.36
C CYS A 866 3.60 -48.99 -8.00
N GLN A 867 4.42 -50.04 -7.89
CA GLN A 867 3.95 -51.37 -7.49
C GLN A 867 3.42 -51.37 -6.05
N MET A 868 4.15 -50.75 -5.12
CA MET A 868 3.73 -50.62 -3.72
C MET A 868 2.42 -49.84 -3.59
N TYR A 869 2.20 -48.82 -4.40
CA TYR A 869 0.93 -48.09 -4.43
C TYR A 869 -0.25 -49.00 -4.81
N ALA A 870 -0.07 -49.91 -5.79
CA ALA A 870 -1.06 -50.91 -6.13
C ALA A 870 -1.31 -51.90 -4.97
N GLU A 871 -0.25 -52.33 -4.29
CA GLU A 871 -0.34 -53.21 -3.12
C GLU A 871 -1.06 -52.54 -1.94
N VAL A 872 -0.73 -51.29 -1.63
CA VAL A 872 -1.40 -50.50 -0.60
C VAL A 872 -2.89 -50.35 -0.89
N ASN A 873 -3.27 -50.16 -2.15
CA ASN A 873 -4.68 -50.13 -2.52
C ASN A 873 -5.40 -51.44 -2.13
N GLN A 874 -4.79 -52.59 -2.39
CA GLN A 874 -5.34 -53.89 -1.98
C GLN A 874 -5.34 -54.04 -0.44
N LEU A 875 -4.28 -53.59 0.23
CA LEU A 875 -4.17 -53.56 1.68
C LEU A 875 -5.29 -52.74 2.34
N PHE A 876 -5.73 -51.66 1.70
CA PHE A 876 -6.86 -50.83 2.16
C PHE A 876 -8.23 -51.39 1.77
N GLY A 877 -8.28 -52.56 1.13
CA GLY A 877 -9.51 -53.25 0.75
C GLY A 877 -10.03 -52.86 -0.63
N ASP A 878 -9.16 -52.42 -1.54
CA ASP A 878 -9.45 -51.92 -2.88
C ASP A 878 -10.40 -50.70 -2.87
N ILE A 879 -9.83 -49.49 -2.85
CA ILE A 879 -10.58 -48.25 -2.70
C ILE A 879 -10.59 -47.41 -3.98
N VAL A 880 -11.54 -46.48 -4.06
CA VAL A 880 -11.51 -45.37 -5.02
C VAL A 880 -10.35 -44.45 -4.65
N LYS A 881 -9.50 -44.11 -5.63
CA LYS A 881 -8.27 -43.33 -5.43
C LYS A 881 -8.35 -42.01 -6.19
N VAL A 882 -8.81 -40.98 -5.52
CA VAL A 882 -8.85 -39.60 -6.02
C VAL A 882 -8.61 -38.67 -4.84
N THR A 883 -8.22 -37.40 -5.05
CA THR A 883 -7.88 -36.54 -3.90
C THR A 883 -9.03 -36.47 -2.87
N PRO A 884 -8.79 -36.77 -1.58
CA PRO A 884 -7.49 -37.00 -0.96
C PRO A 884 -7.12 -38.49 -0.78
N SER A 885 -8.02 -39.46 -1.06
CA SER A 885 -7.74 -40.89 -0.88
C SER A 885 -6.54 -41.39 -1.69
N SER A 886 -6.31 -40.85 -2.90
CA SER A 886 -5.10 -41.15 -3.68
C SER A 886 -3.81 -40.72 -2.96
N LYS A 887 -3.83 -39.57 -2.28
CA LYS A 887 -2.70 -39.11 -1.46
C LYS A 887 -2.46 -40.07 -0.31
N VAL A 888 -3.51 -40.55 0.37
CA VAL A 888 -3.38 -41.49 1.48
C VAL A 888 -2.66 -42.77 1.05
N VAL A 889 -3.03 -43.31 -0.12
CA VAL A 889 -2.34 -44.48 -0.71
C VAL A 889 -0.88 -44.15 -1.05
N GLY A 890 -0.62 -42.95 -1.57
CA GLY A 890 0.73 -42.46 -1.88
C GLY A 890 1.63 -42.32 -0.66
N ASP A 891 1.15 -41.66 0.40
CA ASP A 891 1.87 -41.47 1.66
C ASP A 891 2.25 -42.82 2.27
N MET A 892 1.32 -43.79 2.24
CA MET A 892 1.56 -45.14 2.74
C MET A 892 2.55 -45.91 1.85
N ALA A 893 2.46 -45.77 0.52
CA ALA A 893 3.39 -46.42 -0.40
C ALA A 893 4.84 -45.93 -0.21
N LEU A 894 5.03 -44.60 -0.12
CA LEU A 894 6.33 -44.00 0.18
C LEU A 894 6.85 -44.42 1.55
N PHE A 895 5.98 -44.41 2.57
CA PHE A 895 6.33 -44.88 3.91
C PHE A 895 6.83 -46.33 3.89
N MET A 896 6.13 -47.23 3.18
CA MET A 896 6.52 -48.63 3.08
C MET A 896 7.84 -48.82 2.33
N VAL A 897 8.02 -48.16 1.18
CA VAL A 897 9.26 -48.25 0.38
C VAL A 897 10.46 -47.68 1.14
N ALA A 898 10.31 -46.51 1.76
CA ALA A 898 11.37 -45.87 2.53
C ALA A 898 11.79 -46.70 3.76
N ASN A 899 10.88 -47.48 4.33
CA ASN A 899 11.14 -48.35 5.48
C ASN A 899 11.36 -49.83 5.13
N ASN A 900 11.43 -50.17 3.83
CA ASN A 900 11.53 -51.53 3.30
C ASN A 900 10.51 -52.50 3.92
N LEU A 901 9.24 -52.07 3.99
CA LEU A 901 8.13 -52.83 4.55
C LEU A 901 7.30 -53.49 3.45
N THR A 902 6.90 -54.74 3.67
CA THR A 902 5.89 -55.43 2.86
C THR A 902 4.49 -55.27 3.46
N SER A 903 3.44 -55.54 2.67
CA SER A 903 2.06 -55.57 3.17
C SER A 903 1.87 -56.56 4.33
N LYS A 904 2.64 -57.66 4.35
CA LYS A 904 2.65 -58.65 5.44
C LYS A 904 3.25 -58.07 6.71
N ASP A 905 4.34 -57.32 6.63
CA ASP A 905 4.94 -56.66 7.80
C ASP A 905 3.97 -55.67 8.44
N VAL A 906 3.22 -54.93 7.62
CA VAL A 906 2.20 -53.99 8.09
C VAL A 906 1.04 -54.68 8.81
N LEU A 907 0.66 -55.91 8.44
CA LEU A 907 -0.45 -56.62 9.06
C LEU A 907 -0.04 -57.51 10.23
N ASP A 908 1.10 -58.19 10.12
CA ASP A 908 1.42 -59.35 10.96
C ASP A 908 2.63 -59.14 11.89
N SER A 909 3.48 -58.14 11.64
CA SER A 909 4.66 -57.94 12.50
C SER A 909 4.28 -57.39 13.89
N ASN A 910 5.04 -57.74 14.93
CA ASN A 910 4.94 -57.09 16.25
C ASN A 910 5.62 -55.69 16.29
N ARG A 911 6.18 -55.21 15.17
CA ARG A 911 6.82 -53.89 15.08
C ARG A 911 5.78 -52.78 15.19
N GLU A 912 5.99 -51.86 16.14
CA GLU A 912 5.21 -50.62 16.20
C GLU A 912 5.56 -49.71 15.02
N LEU A 913 4.55 -49.27 14.28
CA LEU A 913 4.69 -48.41 13.12
C LEU A 913 3.98 -47.08 13.35
N ALA A 914 4.68 -45.96 13.15
CA ALA A 914 4.09 -44.63 13.13
C ALA A 914 3.50 -44.37 11.74
N PHE A 915 2.25 -44.77 11.53
CA PHE A 915 1.57 -44.57 10.25
C PHE A 915 1.44 -43.08 9.90
N PRO A 916 1.47 -42.71 8.60
CA PRO A 916 1.16 -41.36 8.19
C PRO A 916 -0.20 -40.90 8.72
N GLU A 917 -0.31 -39.64 9.13
CA GLU A 917 -1.54 -39.06 9.68
C GLU A 917 -2.73 -39.21 8.71
N SER A 918 -2.48 -39.06 7.41
CA SER A 918 -3.47 -39.22 6.35
C SER A 918 -4.09 -40.62 6.31
N VAL A 919 -3.33 -41.66 6.67
CA VAL A 919 -3.82 -43.06 6.78
C VAL A 919 -4.72 -43.22 7.99
N THR A 920 -4.33 -42.60 9.12
CA THR A 920 -5.16 -42.57 10.32
C THR A 920 -6.48 -41.86 10.07
N ASP A 921 -6.46 -40.71 9.39
CA ASP A 921 -7.64 -39.92 9.04
C ASP A 921 -8.62 -40.67 8.11
N LEU A 922 -8.08 -41.41 7.14
CA LEU A 922 -8.90 -42.28 6.29
C LEU A 922 -9.57 -43.37 7.12
N MET A 923 -8.79 -44.12 7.90
CA MET A 923 -9.26 -45.31 8.64
C MET A 923 -10.21 -44.96 9.80
N ILE A 924 -10.07 -43.78 10.41
CA ILE A 924 -11.00 -43.33 11.45
C ILE A 924 -12.32 -42.84 10.86
N GLY A 925 -12.39 -42.62 9.53
CA GLY A 925 -13.61 -42.24 8.81
C GLY A 925 -13.78 -40.74 8.58
N ARG A 926 -12.74 -39.91 8.77
CA ARG A 926 -12.81 -38.45 8.52
C ARG A 926 -13.00 -38.10 7.04
N LEU A 927 -12.66 -39.02 6.14
CA LEU A 927 -12.83 -38.91 4.69
C LEU A 927 -14.11 -39.58 4.17
N GLY A 928 -14.92 -40.16 5.06
CA GLY A 928 -16.08 -40.97 4.69
C GLY A 928 -15.80 -42.47 4.77
N GLN A 929 -16.67 -43.27 4.13
CA GLN A 929 -16.65 -44.73 4.22
C GLN A 929 -16.52 -45.36 2.83
N PRO A 930 -15.57 -46.28 2.60
CA PRO A 930 -15.47 -46.99 1.33
C PRO A 930 -16.59 -48.05 1.21
N PRO A 931 -16.98 -48.43 -0.01
CA PRO A 931 -17.86 -49.58 -0.22
C PRO A 931 -17.30 -50.83 0.47
N GLY A 932 -18.09 -51.48 1.33
CA GLY A 932 -17.69 -52.67 2.09
C GLY A 932 -16.86 -52.41 3.37
N GLY A 933 -16.52 -51.16 3.67
CA GLY A 933 -15.70 -50.79 4.84
C GLY A 933 -14.21 -51.12 4.70
N PHE A 934 -13.43 -50.79 5.74
CA PHE A 934 -12.00 -51.07 5.79
C PHE A 934 -11.69 -52.46 6.38
N PRO A 935 -10.57 -53.11 6.00
CA PRO A 935 -10.14 -54.36 6.63
C PRO A 935 -9.93 -54.22 8.14
N LYS A 936 -10.67 -55.01 8.94
CA LYS A 936 -10.74 -54.86 10.41
C LYS A 936 -9.37 -54.95 11.10
N LYS A 937 -8.52 -55.89 10.65
CA LYS A 937 -7.18 -56.12 11.22
C LYS A 937 -6.28 -54.89 11.05
N LEU A 938 -6.30 -54.30 9.85
CA LEU A 938 -5.54 -53.09 9.55
C LEU A 938 -6.08 -51.89 10.35
N MET A 939 -7.41 -51.72 10.36
CA MET A 939 -8.06 -50.62 11.09
C MET A 939 -7.70 -50.64 12.59
N GLN A 940 -7.71 -51.81 13.24
CA GLN A 940 -7.32 -51.94 14.65
C GLN A 940 -5.86 -51.50 14.89
N ARG A 941 -4.95 -51.89 13.98
CA ARG A 941 -3.53 -51.59 14.10
C ARG A 941 -3.20 -50.11 13.85
N VAL A 942 -3.88 -49.46 12.90
CA VAL A 942 -3.73 -48.03 12.62
C VAL A 942 -4.34 -47.19 13.75
N LEU A 943 -5.56 -47.51 14.18
CA LEU A 943 -6.30 -46.67 15.14
C LEU A 943 -5.85 -46.83 16.59
N ARG A 944 -5.18 -47.93 16.96
CA ARG A 944 -4.64 -48.17 18.33
C ARG A 944 -5.67 -47.89 19.44
N GLY A 945 -6.92 -48.31 19.24
CA GLY A 945 -8.02 -48.10 20.20
C GLY A 945 -8.82 -46.80 20.05
N GLN A 946 -8.44 -45.90 19.14
CA GLN A 946 -9.28 -44.76 18.76
C GLN A 946 -10.61 -45.23 18.15
N LYS A 947 -11.71 -44.56 18.51
CA LYS A 947 -13.05 -44.91 18.02
C LYS A 947 -13.31 -44.29 16.65
N PRO A 948 -13.78 -45.06 15.66
CA PRO A 948 -14.19 -44.51 14.36
C PRO A 948 -15.31 -43.47 14.49
N VAL A 949 -15.31 -42.49 13.58
CA VAL A 949 -16.37 -41.50 13.44
C VAL A 949 -17.65 -42.20 12.98
N LYS A 950 -18.79 -41.92 13.65
CA LYS A 950 -20.10 -42.43 13.24
C LYS A 950 -20.78 -41.44 12.30
N GLY A 951 -21.32 -41.95 11.18
CA GLY A 951 -22.06 -41.13 10.23
C GLY A 951 -21.15 -40.16 9.46
N ARG A 952 -21.75 -39.10 8.92
CA ARG A 952 -21.05 -38.12 8.08
C ARG A 952 -20.19 -37.18 8.94
N PRO A 953 -18.88 -36.99 8.65
CA PRO A 953 -18.00 -36.14 9.45
C PRO A 953 -18.55 -34.72 9.69
N GLY A 954 -18.96 -34.03 8.62
CA GLY A 954 -19.48 -32.66 8.71
C GLY A 954 -20.76 -32.50 9.53
N GLN A 955 -21.57 -33.55 9.69
CA GLN A 955 -22.82 -33.51 10.47
C GLN A 955 -22.55 -33.33 11.96
N SER A 956 -21.43 -33.86 12.45
CA SER A 956 -21.03 -33.77 13.87
C SER A 956 -20.23 -32.51 14.21
N MET A 957 -19.90 -31.67 13.22
CA MET A 957 -19.08 -30.47 13.42
C MET A 957 -19.95 -29.28 13.83
N THR A 958 -19.44 -28.46 14.76
CA THR A 958 -20.07 -27.19 15.13
C THR A 958 -20.11 -26.26 13.92
N PRO A 959 -21.24 -25.58 13.64
CA PRO A 959 -21.32 -24.58 12.57
C PRO A 959 -20.26 -23.49 12.72
N ALA A 960 -19.68 -23.06 11.60
CA ALA A 960 -18.73 -21.95 11.60
C ALA A 960 -19.43 -20.60 11.86
N ASP A 961 -18.80 -19.74 12.66
CA ASP A 961 -19.28 -18.39 12.93
C ASP A 961 -18.61 -17.38 11.98
N PHE A 962 -19.34 -16.97 10.94
CA PHE A 962 -18.83 -16.06 9.91
C PHE A 962 -18.57 -14.65 10.46
N GLU A 963 -19.39 -14.15 11.38
CA GLU A 963 -19.24 -12.80 11.93
C GLU A 963 -18.02 -12.71 12.84
N LYS A 964 -17.84 -13.70 13.72
CA LYS A 964 -16.65 -13.79 14.56
C LYS A 964 -15.39 -13.94 13.71
N THR A 965 -15.45 -14.73 12.64
CA THR A 965 -14.32 -14.89 11.72
C THR A 965 -13.99 -13.57 11.02
N ALA A 966 -15.01 -12.84 10.53
CA ALA A 966 -14.83 -11.52 9.93
C ALA A 966 -14.20 -10.51 10.90
N LYS A 967 -14.66 -10.47 12.15
CA LYS A 967 -14.10 -9.59 13.21
C LYS A 967 -12.65 -9.93 13.55
N ASN A 968 -12.27 -11.21 13.52
CA ASN A 968 -10.88 -11.62 13.75
C ASN A 968 -10.00 -11.27 12.54
N LEU A 969 -10.50 -11.52 11.33
CA LEU A 969 -9.77 -11.25 10.11
C LEU A 969 -9.58 -9.75 9.87
N SER A 970 -10.55 -8.90 10.25
CA SER A 970 -10.42 -7.44 10.12
C SER A 970 -9.27 -6.87 10.93
N LYS A 971 -8.96 -7.44 12.10
CA LYS A 971 -7.79 -7.06 12.90
C LYS A 971 -6.48 -7.36 12.17
N THR A 972 -6.45 -8.47 11.43
CA THR A 972 -5.27 -8.93 10.68
C THR A 972 -5.07 -8.13 9.39
N LEU A 973 -6.16 -7.86 8.65
CA LEU A 973 -6.10 -7.13 7.38
C LEU A 973 -6.01 -5.61 7.56
N GLY A 974 -6.46 -5.07 8.70
CA GLY A 974 -6.55 -3.63 8.94
C GLY A 974 -7.70 -2.95 8.20
N ASN A 975 -8.62 -3.72 7.61
CA ASN A 975 -9.83 -3.27 6.93
C ASN A 975 -10.97 -4.29 7.11
N GLN A 976 -12.17 -3.98 6.63
CA GLN A 976 -13.29 -4.90 6.69
C GLN A 976 -13.16 -5.99 5.61
N PRO A 977 -13.06 -7.28 5.97
CA PRO A 977 -12.98 -8.37 5.01
C PRO A 977 -14.30 -8.55 4.26
N SER A 978 -14.21 -8.91 2.98
CA SER A 978 -15.37 -9.35 2.20
C SER A 978 -15.84 -10.75 2.63
N HIS A 979 -17.04 -11.16 2.22
CA HIS A 979 -17.52 -12.53 2.49
C HIS A 979 -16.62 -13.59 1.85
N ARG A 980 -16.05 -13.30 0.66
CA ARG A 980 -15.10 -14.17 -0.04
C ARG A 980 -13.79 -14.34 0.73
N ASP A 981 -13.32 -13.28 1.40
CA ASP A 981 -12.13 -13.33 2.25
C ASP A 981 -12.38 -14.24 3.46
N VAL A 982 -13.55 -14.12 4.08
CA VAL A 982 -13.96 -14.96 5.21
C VAL A 982 -14.04 -16.44 4.78
N LEU A 983 -14.68 -16.75 3.64
CA LEU A 983 -14.75 -18.12 3.13
C LEU A 983 -13.37 -18.69 2.78
N SER A 984 -12.53 -17.89 2.11
CA SER A 984 -11.17 -18.30 1.76
C SER A 984 -10.32 -18.58 3.00
N TYR A 985 -10.45 -17.74 4.03
CA TYR A 985 -9.80 -17.94 5.33
C TYR A 985 -10.34 -19.18 6.06
N LEU A 986 -11.65 -19.40 6.09
CA LEU A 986 -12.23 -20.60 6.73
C LEU A 986 -11.75 -21.90 6.06
N LEU A 987 -11.60 -21.90 4.74
CA LEU A 987 -11.08 -23.04 3.99
C LEU A 987 -9.56 -23.19 4.18
N TYR A 988 -8.82 -22.07 4.18
CA TYR A 988 -7.36 -22.04 4.16
C TYR A 988 -6.74 -20.94 5.04
N PRO A 989 -6.79 -21.04 6.40
CA PRO A 989 -6.39 -19.93 7.27
C PRO A 989 -4.95 -19.45 7.03
N ARG A 990 -3.98 -20.37 7.12
CA ARG A 990 -2.54 -20.06 6.94
C ARG A 990 -2.18 -19.60 5.53
N VAL A 991 -2.87 -20.13 4.52
CA VAL A 991 -2.60 -19.78 3.12
C VAL A 991 -3.11 -18.38 2.84
N TYR A 992 -4.33 -18.10 3.30
CA TYR A 992 -4.96 -16.80 3.15
C TYR A 992 -4.16 -15.73 3.89
N GLU A 993 -3.66 -16.02 5.10
CA GLU A 993 -2.74 -15.11 5.81
C GLU A 993 -1.45 -14.84 5.04
N GLY A 994 -0.83 -15.87 4.46
CA GLY A 994 0.34 -15.72 3.60
C GLY A 994 0.06 -14.86 2.36
N PHE A 995 -1.07 -15.11 1.70
CA PHE A 995 -1.54 -14.35 0.55
C PHE A 995 -1.84 -12.88 0.90
N ALA A 996 -2.54 -12.63 2.00
CA ALA A 996 -2.84 -11.29 2.48
C ALA A 996 -1.56 -10.50 2.84
N ARG A 997 -0.57 -11.18 3.44
CA ARG A 997 0.74 -10.59 3.71
C ARG A 997 1.46 -10.23 2.41
N HIS A 998 1.47 -11.13 1.44
CA HIS A 998 2.04 -10.86 0.11
C HIS A 998 1.37 -9.66 -0.55
N GLN A 999 0.04 -9.59 -0.59
CA GLN A 999 -0.65 -8.42 -1.16
C GLN A 999 -0.34 -7.12 -0.41
N LYS A 1000 -0.20 -7.18 0.91
CA LYS A 1000 0.18 -6.00 1.71
C LYS A 1000 1.59 -5.52 1.35
N GLU A 1001 2.52 -6.43 1.12
CA GLU A 1001 3.93 -6.13 0.81
C GLU A 1001 4.14 -5.72 -0.66
N TYR A 1002 3.56 -6.48 -1.58
CA TYR A 1002 3.87 -6.43 -3.02
C TYR A 1002 2.70 -5.95 -3.91
N SER A 1003 1.54 -5.65 -3.33
CA SER A 1003 0.30 -5.36 -4.08
C SER A 1003 -0.19 -6.56 -4.91
N ASP A 1004 -0.96 -6.32 -5.96
CA ASP A 1004 -1.52 -7.39 -6.80
C ASP A 1004 -0.49 -7.77 -7.87
N THR A 1005 0.19 -8.89 -7.67
CA THR A 1005 1.20 -9.41 -8.61
C THR A 1005 0.59 -10.25 -9.75
N SER A 1006 -0.73 -10.45 -9.78
CA SER A 1006 -1.41 -11.19 -10.85
C SER A 1006 -1.36 -10.46 -12.19
N VAL A 1007 -1.24 -9.12 -12.16
CA VAL A 1007 -1.13 -8.26 -13.35
C VAL A 1007 0.19 -8.37 -14.09
N LEU A 1008 1.23 -8.92 -13.43
CA LEU A 1008 2.55 -9.09 -14.04
C LEU A 1008 2.50 -10.20 -15.10
N PRO A 1009 3.15 -10.04 -16.27
CA PRO A 1009 3.35 -11.13 -17.21
C PRO A 1009 4.06 -12.32 -16.55
N THR A 1010 3.73 -13.54 -16.97
CA THR A 1010 4.26 -14.78 -16.37
C THR A 1010 5.80 -14.84 -16.33
N PRO A 1011 6.53 -14.44 -17.39
CA PRO A 1011 8.00 -14.45 -17.35
C PRO A 1011 8.56 -13.46 -16.35
N VAL A 1012 7.93 -12.28 -16.25
CA VAL A 1012 8.32 -11.22 -15.32
C VAL A 1012 8.03 -11.62 -13.86
N PHE A 1013 6.90 -12.30 -13.63
CA PHE A 1013 6.53 -12.81 -12.30
C PHE A 1013 7.52 -13.85 -11.77
N PHE A 1014 7.87 -14.86 -12.58
CA PHE A 1014 8.74 -15.95 -12.12
C PHE A 1014 10.24 -15.61 -12.21
N TYR A 1015 10.66 -14.81 -13.18
CA TYR A 1015 12.08 -14.65 -13.53
C TYR A 1015 12.57 -13.20 -13.46
N GLY A 1016 11.71 -12.22 -13.17
CA GLY A 1016 12.09 -10.82 -13.12
C GLY A 1016 12.51 -10.27 -14.49
N LEU A 1017 13.17 -9.12 -14.47
CA LEU A 1017 13.71 -8.45 -15.66
C LEU A 1017 15.23 -8.62 -15.77
N GLN A 1018 15.75 -8.60 -16.99
CA GLN A 1018 17.17 -8.52 -17.31
C GLN A 1018 17.59 -7.06 -17.52
N PRO A 1019 18.87 -6.68 -17.26
CA PRO A 1019 19.32 -5.31 -17.47
C PRO A 1019 19.06 -4.85 -18.91
N GLY A 1020 18.38 -3.72 -19.06
CA GLY A 1020 17.94 -3.17 -20.34
C GLY A 1020 16.56 -3.66 -20.82
N GLU A 1021 16.01 -4.73 -20.24
CA GLU A 1021 14.68 -5.24 -20.58
C GLU A 1021 13.58 -4.30 -20.08
N GLU A 1022 12.57 -4.10 -20.92
CA GLU A 1022 11.39 -3.29 -20.65
C GLU A 1022 10.14 -4.16 -20.72
N THR A 1023 9.19 -3.89 -19.82
CA THR A 1023 7.87 -4.53 -19.84
C THR A 1023 6.79 -3.50 -19.54
N ALA A 1024 5.59 -3.75 -20.05
CA ALA A 1024 4.42 -2.94 -19.80
C ALA A 1024 3.30 -3.82 -19.23
N PHE A 1025 2.68 -3.37 -18.16
CA PHE A 1025 1.52 -4.05 -17.58
C PHE A 1025 0.53 -3.05 -16.98
N GLU A 1026 -0.74 -3.40 -17.09
CA GLU A 1026 -1.85 -2.56 -16.66
C GLU A 1026 -2.26 -2.91 -15.22
N ILE A 1027 -2.30 -1.91 -14.33
CA ILE A 1027 -2.70 -2.08 -12.94
C ILE A 1027 -4.19 -1.75 -12.69
N GLU A 1028 -4.79 -0.96 -13.58
CA GLU A 1028 -6.21 -0.62 -13.66
C GLU A 1028 -6.50 -0.16 -15.10
N PRO A 1029 -7.74 -0.26 -15.61
CA PRO A 1029 -8.14 0.28 -16.91
C PRO A 1029 -7.61 1.71 -17.15
N GLY A 1030 -6.77 1.88 -18.18
CA GLY A 1030 -6.14 3.14 -18.57
C GLY A 1030 -4.90 3.53 -17.74
N LYS A 1031 -4.38 2.63 -16.89
CA LYS A 1031 -3.19 2.86 -16.05
C LYS A 1031 -2.13 1.79 -16.30
N THR A 1032 -1.27 2.05 -17.26
CA THR A 1032 -0.12 1.19 -17.59
C THR A 1032 1.13 1.66 -16.85
N LEU A 1033 1.86 0.69 -16.28
CA LEU A 1033 3.22 0.89 -15.81
C LEU A 1033 4.17 0.33 -16.87
N ILE A 1034 5.01 1.20 -17.42
CA ILE A 1034 6.14 0.84 -18.27
C ILE A 1034 7.36 0.81 -17.36
N VAL A 1035 7.93 -0.38 -17.19
CA VAL A 1035 9.04 -0.64 -16.28
C VAL A 1035 10.21 -1.17 -17.08
N LYS A 1036 11.36 -0.51 -16.96
CA LYS A 1036 12.63 -0.97 -17.52
C LYS A 1036 13.64 -1.19 -16.41
N LEU A 1037 14.33 -2.32 -16.39
CA LEU A 1037 15.44 -2.52 -15.47
C LEU A 1037 16.68 -1.80 -16.03
N VAL A 1038 17.26 -0.90 -15.23
CA VAL A 1038 18.47 -0.16 -15.61
C VAL A 1038 19.71 -0.94 -15.18
N THR A 1039 19.84 -1.18 -13.87
CA THR A 1039 20.98 -1.91 -13.30
C THR A 1039 20.69 -2.39 -11.89
N ILE A 1040 21.52 -3.28 -11.38
CA ILE A 1040 21.50 -3.79 -10.00
C ILE A 1040 22.74 -3.24 -9.30
N GLY A 1041 22.56 -2.60 -8.15
CA GLY A 1041 23.65 -2.09 -7.34
C GLY A 1041 24.44 -3.21 -6.64
N GLU A 1042 25.65 -2.85 -6.21
CA GLU A 1042 26.44 -3.68 -5.30
C GLU A 1042 25.73 -3.84 -3.94
N PRO A 1043 26.04 -4.90 -3.18
CA PRO A 1043 25.55 -5.05 -1.82
C PRO A 1043 25.97 -3.89 -0.93
N HIS A 1044 25.00 -3.40 -0.17
CA HIS A 1044 25.24 -2.53 0.98
C HIS A 1044 25.79 -3.35 2.14
N PRO A 1045 26.50 -2.72 3.10
CA PRO A 1045 26.99 -3.40 4.31
C PRO A 1045 25.89 -4.06 5.16
N ASP A 1046 24.63 -3.66 4.99
CA ASP A 1046 23.47 -4.23 5.69
C ASP A 1046 22.83 -5.45 5.01
N GLY A 1047 23.50 -5.99 3.97
CA GLY A 1047 23.04 -7.16 3.23
C GLY A 1047 21.88 -6.86 2.27
N LYS A 1048 21.61 -5.59 1.97
CA LYS A 1048 20.62 -5.18 0.96
C LYS A 1048 21.29 -4.81 -0.36
N ARG A 1049 20.54 -4.86 -1.46
CA ARG A 1049 20.90 -4.28 -2.76
C ARG A 1049 19.87 -3.27 -3.19
N THR A 1050 20.30 -2.24 -3.90
CA THR A 1050 19.41 -1.30 -4.58
C THR A 1050 19.29 -1.69 -6.05
N VAL A 1051 18.06 -1.92 -6.52
CA VAL A 1051 17.74 -2.23 -7.91
C VAL A 1051 17.18 -0.97 -8.57
N PHE A 1052 17.75 -0.54 -9.69
CA PHE A 1052 17.40 0.70 -10.36
C PHE A 1052 16.52 0.43 -11.58
N PHE A 1053 15.38 1.11 -11.64
CA PHE A 1053 14.39 1.01 -12.71
C PHE A 1053 14.16 2.37 -13.37
N GLU A 1054 13.63 2.33 -14.58
CA GLU A 1054 12.88 3.44 -15.16
C GLU A 1054 11.38 3.06 -15.10
N LEU A 1055 10.56 3.91 -14.49
CA LEU A 1055 9.12 3.73 -14.37
C LEU A 1055 8.42 4.91 -15.06
N ASN A 1056 7.74 4.65 -16.18
CA ASN A 1056 7.06 5.67 -16.99
C ASN A 1056 7.97 6.86 -17.32
N GLY A 1057 9.20 6.58 -17.77
CA GLY A 1057 10.20 7.62 -18.12
C GLY A 1057 10.91 8.27 -16.92
N GLN A 1058 10.71 7.75 -15.70
CA GLN A 1058 11.26 8.34 -14.48
C GLN A 1058 12.18 7.36 -13.76
N PRO A 1059 13.38 7.78 -13.31
CA PRO A 1059 14.25 6.93 -12.52
C PRO A 1059 13.58 6.59 -11.18
N ARG A 1060 13.61 5.31 -10.84
CA ARG A 1060 13.12 4.75 -9.58
C ARG A 1060 14.10 3.71 -9.09
N ASP A 1061 14.05 3.42 -7.81
CA ASP A 1061 14.83 2.37 -7.19
C ASP A 1061 13.97 1.60 -6.20
N ALA A 1062 14.35 0.33 -5.98
CA ALA A 1062 13.81 -0.50 -4.93
C ALA A 1062 14.98 -1.14 -4.18
N THR A 1063 14.99 -1.01 -2.85
CA THR A 1063 16.00 -1.64 -2.01
C THR A 1063 15.43 -2.95 -1.45
N VAL A 1064 16.11 -4.06 -1.69
CA VAL A 1064 15.69 -5.41 -1.30
C VAL A 1064 16.80 -6.13 -0.55
N ILE A 1065 16.45 -7.07 0.31
CA ILE A 1065 17.42 -7.91 1.03
C ILE A 1065 18.00 -8.92 0.04
N ASP A 1066 19.32 -9.09 0.02
CA ASP A 1066 19.98 -10.15 -0.73
C ASP A 1066 20.17 -11.36 0.19
N HIS A 1067 19.41 -12.42 -0.05
CA HIS A 1067 19.43 -13.64 0.75
C HIS A 1067 20.65 -14.53 0.50
N SER A 1068 21.48 -14.22 -0.51
CA SER A 1068 22.74 -14.93 -0.75
C SER A 1068 23.88 -14.47 0.16
N LEU A 1069 23.72 -13.31 0.80
CA LEU A 1069 24.71 -12.75 1.72
C LEU A 1069 24.36 -13.16 3.15
N GLU A 1070 25.33 -13.77 3.84
CA GLU A 1070 25.24 -13.87 5.30
C GLU A 1070 25.33 -12.45 5.86
N SER A 1071 24.24 -11.96 6.46
CA SER A 1071 24.29 -10.66 7.12
C SER A 1071 25.19 -10.79 8.36
N GLU A 1072 26.40 -10.24 8.31
CA GLU A 1072 27.26 -10.06 9.49
C GLU A 1072 26.61 -9.11 10.53
N ILE A 1073 25.48 -8.47 10.19
CA ILE A 1073 24.69 -7.66 11.11
C ILE A 1073 23.80 -8.55 11.97
N VAL A 1074 24.09 -8.59 13.27
CA VAL A 1074 23.20 -9.13 14.31
C VAL A 1074 21.87 -8.38 14.27
N LYS A 1075 20.83 -8.99 13.70
CA LYS A 1075 19.47 -8.44 13.73
C LYS A 1075 18.90 -8.58 15.14
N HIS A 1076 18.49 -7.46 15.74
CA HIS A 1076 17.74 -7.48 16.99
C HIS A 1076 16.27 -7.88 16.70
N PRO A 1077 15.68 -8.81 17.46
CA PRO A 1077 14.26 -9.14 17.32
C PRO A 1077 13.41 -7.90 17.60
N LYS A 1078 12.30 -7.70 16.89
CA LYS A 1078 11.33 -6.63 17.20
C LYS A 1078 10.41 -7.08 18.33
N ALA A 1079 10.02 -6.17 19.21
CA ALA A 1079 9.03 -6.43 20.24
C ALA A 1079 7.64 -6.61 19.61
N ASP A 1080 6.89 -7.62 20.06
CA ASP A 1080 5.48 -7.80 19.68
C ASP A 1080 4.62 -6.73 20.40
N PRO A 1081 3.96 -5.81 19.67
CA PRO A 1081 3.13 -4.77 20.30
C PRO A 1081 1.93 -5.31 21.08
N SER A 1082 1.56 -6.58 20.86
CA SER A 1082 0.47 -7.24 21.57
C SER A 1082 0.93 -7.99 22.84
N ASP A 1083 2.23 -8.09 23.06
CA ASP A 1083 2.83 -8.73 24.23
C ASP A 1083 3.33 -7.66 25.23
N PRO A 1084 2.63 -7.44 26.36
CA PRO A 1084 2.99 -6.42 27.34
C PRO A 1084 4.29 -6.72 28.09
N ASP A 1085 4.81 -7.95 27.98
CA ASP A 1085 6.03 -8.37 28.66
C ASP A 1085 7.30 -8.07 27.83
N GLN A 1086 7.13 -7.46 26.66
CA GLN A 1086 8.21 -7.10 25.74
C GLN A 1086 8.46 -5.59 25.71
N ILE A 1087 9.63 -5.16 26.20
CA ILE A 1087 10.01 -3.74 26.22
C ILE A 1087 10.74 -3.38 24.94
N ALA A 1088 10.14 -2.51 24.13
CA ALA A 1088 10.67 -2.06 22.85
C ALA A 1088 11.51 -0.79 22.94
N ALA A 1089 12.43 -0.59 22.00
CA ALA A 1089 13.08 0.68 21.74
C ALA A 1089 12.06 1.68 21.18
N PRO A 1090 11.80 2.82 21.85
CA PRO A 1090 10.79 3.77 21.41
C PRO A 1090 11.22 4.54 20.15
N MET A 1091 12.52 4.62 19.89
CA MET A 1091 13.11 5.33 18.77
C MET A 1091 14.52 4.79 18.46
N PRO A 1092 15.09 5.09 17.29
CA PRO A 1092 16.46 4.70 16.99
C PRO A 1092 17.45 5.41 17.91
N GLY A 1093 18.45 4.69 18.43
CA GLY A 1093 19.43 5.24 19.38
C GLY A 1093 20.51 4.24 19.78
N LEU A 1094 21.49 4.68 20.56
CA LEU A 1094 22.60 3.87 21.05
C LEU A 1094 22.37 3.51 22.52
N ILE A 1095 22.51 2.24 22.91
CA ILE A 1095 22.42 1.84 24.31
C ILE A 1095 23.67 2.36 25.05
N VAL A 1096 23.47 3.26 26.02
CA VAL A 1096 24.57 3.83 26.82
C VAL A 1096 24.94 2.88 27.96
N ASN A 1097 23.93 2.36 28.66
CA ASN A 1097 24.11 1.53 29.84
C ASN A 1097 22.91 0.60 30.05
N VAL A 1098 23.15 -0.59 30.59
CA VAL A 1098 22.12 -1.56 30.99
C VAL A 1098 22.22 -1.75 32.49
N ALA A 1099 21.16 -1.46 33.23
CA ALA A 1099 21.13 -1.38 34.69
C ALA A 1099 20.60 -2.65 35.38
N VAL A 1100 20.20 -3.67 34.62
CA VAL A 1100 19.60 -4.93 35.10
C VAL A 1100 20.21 -6.14 34.41
N GLN A 1101 20.09 -7.32 35.03
CA GLN A 1101 20.53 -8.61 34.50
C GLN A 1101 19.37 -9.61 34.45
N VAL A 1102 19.56 -10.67 33.65
CA VAL A 1102 18.59 -11.78 33.58
C VAL A 1102 18.44 -12.43 34.96
N GLY A 1103 17.19 -12.55 35.41
CA GLY A 1103 16.83 -13.10 36.71
C GLY A 1103 16.55 -12.07 37.80
N ASP A 1104 16.89 -10.80 37.60
CA ASP A 1104 16.64 -9.72 38.58
C ASP A 1104 15.14 -9.51 38.81
N GLN A 1105 14.75 -9.25 40.06
CA GLN A 1105 13.42 -8.71 40.37
C GLN A 1105 13.46 -7.18 40.29
N VAL A 1106 12.55 -6.60 39.51
CA VAL A 1106 12.44 -5.16 39.31
C VAL A 1106 11.08 -4.66 39.80
N ALA A 1107 11.10 -3.50 40.47
CA ALA A 1107 9.88 -2.79 40.87
C ALA A 1107 9.34 -1.91 39.73
N GLU A 1108 8.04 -1.63 39.74
CA GLU A 1108 7.45 -0.62 38.85
C GLU A 1108 8.17 0.74 38.99
N GLY A 1109 8.55 1.34 37.85
CA GLY A 1109 9.33 2.58 37.82
C GLY A 1109 10.84 2.41 38.04
N GLN A 1110 11.34 1.18 38.26
CA GLN A 1110 12.78 0.92 38.38
C GLN A 1110 13.48 1.03 37.02
N LYS A 1111 14.68 1.62 37.01
CA LYS A 1111 15.51 1.81 35.81
C LYS A 1111 16.00 0.47 35.25
N LEU A 1112 15.74 0.24 33.96
CA LEU A 1112 16.20 -0.95 33.22
C LEU A 1112 17.47 -0.66 32.41
N LEU A 1113 17.47 0.37 31.59
CA LEU A 1113 18.62 0.75 30.73
C LEU A 1113 18.54 2.21 30.31
N THR A 1114 19.59 2.72 29.65
CA THR A 1114 19.65 4.08 29.09
C THR A 1114 20.01 4.01 27.61
N LEU A 1115 19.24 4.73 26.79
CA LEU A 1115 19.41 4.86 25.34
C LEU A 1115 19.71 6.33 25.01
N GLU A 1116 20.76 6.60 24.24
CA GLU A 1116 21.09 7.91 23.71
C GLU A 1116 20.52 8.06 22.31
N ALA A 1117 19.67 9.06 22.12
CA ALA A 1117 19.14 9.43 20.81
C ALA A 1117 19.11 10.96 20.70
N MET A 1118 19.52 11.49 19.54
CA MET A 1118 19.59 12.94 19.30
C MET A 1118 20.39 13.74 20.35
N LYS A 1119 21.50 13.17 20.87
CA LYS A 1119 22.33 13.76 21.96
C LYS A 1119 21.57 13.94 23.29
N MET A 1120 20.45 13.24 23.46
CA MET A 1120 19.67 13.18 24.69
C MET A 1120 19.69 11.74 25.22
N GLU A 1121 19.99 11.58 26.50
CA GLU A 1121 19.88 10.29 27.18
C GLU A 1121 18.43 10.08 27.65
N MET A 1122 17.85 8.95 27.26
CA MET A 1122 16.52 8.50 27.67
C MET A 1122 16.65 7.24 28.49
N THR A 1123 16.08 7.24 29.70
CA THR A 1123 16.08 6.07 30.59
C THR A 1123 14.80 5.27 30.38
N MET A 1124 14.94 3.95 30.19
CA MET A 1124 13.82 3.01 30.15
C MET A 1124 13.54 2.47 31.55
N TYR A 1125 12.27 2.40 31.93
CA TYR A 1125 11.81 1.98 33.25
C TYR A 1125 10.92 0.73 33.16
N SER A 1126 10.87 -0.06 34.23
CA SER A 1126 9.97 -1.21 34.32
C SER A 1126 8.52 -0.72 34.45
N PRO A 1127 7.57 -1.20 33.61
CA PRO A 1127 6.17 -0.80 33.67
C PRO A 1127 5.39 -1.47 34.81
N ARG A 1128 5.95 -2.53 35.41
CA ARG A 1128 5.32 -3.28 36.51
C ARG A 1128 6.38 -3.96 37.39
N ASN A 1129 5.95 -4.51 38.52
CA ASN A 1129 6.75 -5.48 39.26
C ASN A 1129 6.88 -6.75 38.41
N ALA A 1130 8.11 -7.17 38.11
CA ALA A 1130 8.39 -8.32 37.25
C ALA A 1130 9.78 -8.90 37.51
N ARG A 1131 10.02 -10.10 36.99
CA ARG A 1131 11.36 -10.68 36.89
C ARG A 1131 11.90 -10.48 35.47
N ILE A 1132 13.19 -10.17 35.33
CA ILE A 1132 13.82 -10.03 34.02
C ILE A 1132 14.04 -11.43 33.43
N ALA A 1133 13.32 -11.77 32.36
CA ALA A 1133 13.44 -13.05 31.66
C ALA A 1133 14.63 -13.03 30.69
N GLU A 1134 14.78 -11.95 29.92
CA GLU A 1134 15.86 -11.81 28.93
C GLU A 1134 16.31 -10.35 28.81
N VAL A 1135 17.62 -10.15 28.61
CA VAL A 1135 18.21 -8.85 28.24
C VAL A 1135 18.93 -9.06 26.91
N LEU A 1136 18.40 -8.44 25.85
CA LEU A 1136 18.81 -8.73 24.46
C LEU A 1136 19.80 -7.72 23.88
N VAL A 1137 20.23 -6.76 24.69
CA VAL A 1137 21.06 -5.62 24.28
C VAL A 1137 22.24 -5.42 25.21
N LYS A 1138 23.33 -4.83 24.69
CA LYS A 1138 24.54 -4.49 25.45
C LYS A 1138 24.86 -2.99 25.31
N PRO A 1139 25.63 -2.39 26.23
CA PRO A 1139 26.16 -1.04 26.01
C PRO A 1139 26.89 -0.92 24.66
N LYS A 1140 26.76 0.23 24.01
CA LYS A 1140 27.23 0.56 22.65
C LYS A 1140 26.53 -0.20 21.50
N THR A 1141 25.38 -0.82 21.76
CA THR A 1141 24.57 -1.45 20.71
C THR A 1141 23.64 -0.41 20.09
N GLN A 1142 23.59 -0.34 18.76
CA GLN A 1142 22.70 0.56 18.03
C GLN A 1142 21.35 -0.11 17.78
N MET A 1143 20.28 0.56 18.16
CA MET A 1143 18.91 0.06 18.10
C MET A 1143 18.11 0.86 17.09
N GLU A 1144 17.17 0.21 16.43
CA GLU A 1144 16.10 0.84 15.66
C GLU A 1144 14.83 0.96 16.52
N ALA A 1145 13.88 1.79 16.08
CA ALA A 1145 12.56 1.81 16.67
C ALA A 1145 11.89 0.42 16.59
N GLY A 1146 11.29 0.00 17.70
CA GLY A 1146 10.58 -1.27 17.84
C GLY A 1146 11.47 -2.47 18.15
N ASP A 1147 12.80 -2.33 18.23
CA ASP A 1147 13.67 -3.44 18.64
C ASP A 1147 13.40 -3.85 20.09
N LEU A 1148 13.37 -5.16 20.36
CA LEU A 1148 13.17 -5.72 21.68
C LEU A 1148 14.43 -5.53 22.52
N LEU A 1149 14.26 -4.87 23.65
CA LEU A 1149 15.33 -4.56 24.59
C LEU A 1149 15.40 -5.60 25.72
N VAL A 1150 14.26 -5.83 26.38
CA VAL A 1150 14.14 -6.64 27.60
C VAL A 1150 12.80 -7.39 27.55
N ARG A 1151 12.80 -8.65 27.99
CA ARG A 1151 11.59 -9.45 28.24
C ARG A 1151 11.37 -9.62 29.74
N LEU A 1152 10.13 -9.45 30.19
CA LEU A 1152 9.68 -9.60 31.57
C LEU A 1152 8.96 -10.94 31.77
N GLU A 1153 8.94 -11.41 33.02
CA GLU A 1153 8.15 -12.54 33.54
C GLU A 1153 7.29 -12.05 34.72
#